data_AF-A0AAU1AF59-F1
#
_entry.id   AF-A0AAU1AF59-F1
#
_cell.length_a   1.000
_cell.length_b   1.000
_cell.length_c   1.000
_cell.angle_alpha   90.00
_cell.angle_beta   90.00
_cell.angle_gamma   90.00
#
_symmetry.space_group_name_H-M   'P 1'
#
loop_
_entity.id
_entity.type
_entity.pdbx_description
1 polymer ?
#
loop_
_entity_poly.entity_id
_entity_poly.type
_entity_poly.pdbx_seq_one_letter_code
_entity_poly.pdbx_strand_id
1 'polypeptide(L)'
;MQPDGPYRFTHVLGGCQVGKAWAAIDGQGRLVTVAVLDAAVAATPAWREAFSATANALAQTQGGQQFVYADFAAAAPWVAYPAEVGPGAEKLFRALGMDYQPLPGDAAPPVAGVPSTSGPVSPAATVPQQVSGPPQQVSAVPQQVSAPPQQVSGPPQSVSGVPQVSAPPHAPWAMHGGPIPVQPISAAPQPVSGAGAEAPTVDPVLPDADRPSSDDPFAGPVRRIRPSAPPPRRTGLWVGVAAAALAVAVGAGATVWALTGDEKPTVPQTLPTTSGTAAFPSAPAINPGLKPWAQAAPYSVEERSLAIAAPSMVFVEAVFTGTLREAKSNVPLSVTPVTFKRRCSGFVVNGDGHIITNGQCVHPAAQAARERALYTLGRILIEQKKLTAPQLDEYVRSKLNSSVFTGAEPGSEPTSQVFAQLNVARGDLTASPAIPGQIVRVLEPDAGNLALVKLTQPGLPAVQLADGGVPGPGAALLVMGYRTTDADFRAATYTVESKPAQVAGTANQGSVSISRLNDDVGIYSAGGVALDTTGRVVGVLDTDRAASGTPNRALVPVSVVTGLLGAGGTSSSLADTDRVYRDGLDAFFAGRNDDAIASFDRVAQASPVNLLAQAYRQNAVDRARLAGESDGPPRLLLALLAGLGGVLVVGLIVLVVVFLRRRPRY
;
A
#
# COMPACT_ATOMS: atom_id res chain seq x y z
N MET A 1 -10.81 6.43 -18.55
CA MET A 1 -11.16 5.93 -17.20
C MET A 1 -10.40 4.63 -16.95
N GLN A 2 -10.17 4.27 -15.69
CA GLN A 2 -9.70 2.93 -15.32
C GLN A 2 -10.93 2.03 -15.14
N PRO A 3 -10.95 0.77 -15.61
CA PRO A 3 -12.03 -0.16 -15.31
C PRO A 3 -12.06 -0.54 -13.83
N ASP A 4 -13.26 -0.62 -13.26
CA ASP A 4 -13.48 -1.41 -12.06
C ASP A 4 -13.33 -2.90 -12.41
N GLY A 5 -12.49 -3.60 -11.65
CA GLY A 5 -12.16 -5.01 -11.88
C GLY A 5 -11.06 -5.50 -10.93
N PRO A 6 -10.76 -6.81 -10.90
CA PRO A 6 -9.81 -7.42 -9.96
C PRO A 6 -8.33 -7.19 -10.34
N TYR A 7 -8.03 -6.11 -11.06
CA TYR A 7 -6.71 -5.81 -11.63
C TYR A 7 -6.28 -4.38 -11.27
N ARG A 8 -5.10 -4.23 -10.68
CA ARG A 8 -4.49 -2.94 -10.33
C ARG A 8 -3.65 -2.45 -11.51
N PHE A 9 -4.24 -1.60 -12.34
CA PHE A 9 -3.62 -0.96 -13.50
C PHE A 9 -2.40 -0.12 -13.08
N THR A 10 -1.26 -0.28 -13.75
CA THR A 10 0.01 0.39 -13.39
C THR A 10 0.40 1.51 -14.35
N HIS A 11 0.28 1.28 -15.66
CA HIS A 11 0.51 2.29 -16.69
C HIS A 11 -0.15 1.89 -18.02
N VAL A 12 -0.37 2.86 -18.91
CA VAL A 12 -0.84 2.61 -20.28
C VAL A 12 0.36 2.14 -21.11
N LEU A 13 0.27 0.97 -21.75
CA LEU A 13 1.27 0.46 -22.69
C LEU A 13 1.14 1.10 -24.08
N GLY A 14 -0.06 1.52 -24.43
CA GLY A 14 -0.39 2.13 -25.71
C GLY A 14 -1.91 2.18 -25.92
N GLY A 15 -2.33 2.69 -27.07
CA GLY A 15 -3.74 2.79 -27.39
C GLY A 15 -4.03 2.94 -28.87
N CYS A 16 -5.31 2.93 -29.18
CA CYS A 16 -5.87 3.13 -30.51
C CYS A 16 -7.17 3.95 -30.38
N GLN A 17 -7.85 4.21 -31.51
CA GLN A 17 -9.06 5.04 -31.53
C GLN A 17 -10.23 4.48 -30.70
N VAL A 18 -10.23 3.18 -30.37
CA VAL A 18 -11.34 2.50 -29.67
C VAL A 18 -11.02 2.03 -28.24
N GLY A 19 -9.76 2.12 -27.80
CA GLY A 19 -9.36 1.54 -26.52
C GLY A 19 -7.88 1.65 -26.21
N LYS A 20 -7.52 1.23 -24.99
CA LYS A 20 -6.16 1.31 -24.44
C LYS A 20 -5.71 -0.04 -23.91
N ALA A 21 -4.45 -0.37 -24.13
CA ALA A 21 -3.80 -1.48 -23.46
C ALA A 21 -3.01 -0.96 -22.25
N TRP A 22 -3.06 -1.70 -21.17
CA TRP A 22 -2.44 -1.35 -19.90
C TRP A 22 -1.58 -2.50 -19.39
N ALA A 23 -0.50 -2.16 -18.69
CA ALA A 23 0.07 -3.07 -17.71
C ALA A 23 -0.80 -3.02 -16.45
N ALA A 24 -1.06 -4.17 -15.84
CA ALA A 24 -1.75 -4.28 -14.57
C ALA A 24 -1.21 -5.46 -13.75
N ILE A 25 -1.57 -5.49 -12.48
CA ILE A 25 -1.23 -6.56 -11.53
C ILE A 25 -2.54 -7.22 -11.09
N ASP A 26 -2.60 -8.55 -11.13
CA ASP A 26 -3.78 -9.30 -10.67
C ASP A 26 -3.86 -9.45 -9.15
N GLY A 27 -4.96 -9.99 -8.64
CA GLY A 27 -5.18 -10.24 -7.21
C GLY A 27 -4.17 -11.21 -6.56
N GLN A 28 -3.38 -11.93 -7.37
CA GLN A 28 -2.31 -12.83 -6.94
C GLN A 28 -0.91 -12.17 -7.02
N GLY A 29 -0.81 -10.95 -7.57
CA GLY A 29 0.44 -10.21 -7.73
C GLY A 29 1.17 -10.45 -9.06
N ARG A 30 0.56 -11.16 -10.02
CA ARG A 30 1.17 -11.44 -11.34
C ARG A 30 0.97 -10.26 -12.28
N LEU A 31 1.95 -10.04 -13.16
CA LEU A 31 1.86 -9.05 -14.24
C LEU A 31 0.94 -9.56 -15.35
N VAL A 32 -0.01 -8.73 -15.76
CA VAL A 32 -0.91 -8.98 -16.90
C VAL A 32 -0.94 -7.77 -17.82
N THR A 33 -1.25 -8.01 -19.09
CA THR A 33 -1.62 -6.93 -20.04
C THR A 33 -3.13 -6.92 -20.20
N VAL A 34 -3.77 -5.78 -19.94
CA VAL A 34 -5.24 -5.64 -19.99
C VAL A 34 -5.62 -4.72 -21.13
N ALA A 35 -6.35 -5.26 -22.11
CA ALA A 35 -7.00 -4.47 -23.14
C ALA A 35 -8.34 -3.94 -22.61
N VAL A 36 -8.59 -2.64 -22.80
CA VAL A 36 -9.80 -1.95 -22.35
C VAL A 36 -10.42 -1.21 -23.53
N LEU A 37 -11.64 -1.61 -23.91
CA LEU A 37 -12.47 -0.88 -24.87
C LEU A 37 -13.02 0.38 -24.18
N ASP A 38 -12.94 1.54 -24.83
CA ASP A 38 -13.40 2.79 -24.21
C ASP A 38 -14.92 2.80 -24.02
N ALA A 39 -15.41 3.30 -22.88
CA ALA A 39 -16.83 3.29 -22.52
C ALA A 39 -17.72 4.01 -23.54
N ALA A 40 -17.24 5.09 -24.17
CA ALA A 40 -18.00 5.82 -25.18
C ALA A 40 -18.14 5.01 -26.48
N VAL A 41 -17.12 4.22 -26.83
CA VAL A 41 -17.14 3.33 -28.00
C VAL A 41 -17.95 2.07 -27.71
N ALA A 42 -17.83 1.53 -26.49
CA ALA A 42 -18.61 0.41 -25.97
C ALA A 42 -20.11 0.70 -25.81
N ALA A 43 -20.56 1.95 -25.94
CA ALA A 43 -21.97 2.29 -26.07
C ALA A 43 -22.58 1.81 -27.40
N THR A 44 -21.75 1.49 -28.40
CA THR A 44 -22.18 0.89 -29.67
C THR A 44 -22.13 -0.64 -29.57
N PRO A 45 -23.25 -1.37 -29.71
CA PRO A 45 -23.28 -2.84 -29.54
C PRO A 45 -22.29 -3.60 -30.44
N ALA A 46 -22.17 -3.19 -31.70
CA ALA A 46 -21.24 -3.80 -32.66
C ALA A 46 -19.77 -3.76 -32.21
N TRP A 47 -19.35 -2.76 -31.44
CA TRP A 47 -17.99 -2.71 -30.88
C TRP A 47 -17.80 -3.70 -29.72
N ARG A 48 -18.83 -3.97 -28.91
CA ARG A 48 -18.79 -5.03 -27.88
C ARG A 48 -18.73 -6.42 -28.51
N GLU A 49 -19.54 -6.64 -29.53
CA GLU A 49 -19.56 -7.89 -30.30
C GLU A 49 -18.21 -8.14 -30.99
N ALA A 50 -17.67 -7.15 -31.70
CA ALA A 50 -16.35 -7.26 -32.33
C ALA A 50 -15.22 -7.51 -31.31
N PHE A 51 -15.19 -6.76 -30.20
CA PHE A 51 -14.16 -6.88 -29.15
C PHE A 51 -14.18 -8.27 -28.50
N SER A 52 -15.35 -8.77 -28.14
CA SER A 52 -15.52 -10.09 -27.53
C SER A 52 -15.29 -11.25 -28.51
N ALA A 53 -15.82 -11.16 -29.74
CA ALA A 53 -15.58 -12.17 -30.78
C ALA A 53 -14.10 -12.30 -31.12
N THR A 54 -13.37 -11.18 -31.24
CA THR A 54 -11.94 -11.18 -31.58
C THR A 54 -11.09 -11.73 -30.43
N ALA A 55 -11.41 -11.41 -29.18
CA ALA A 55 -10.73 -12.00 -28.02
C ALA A 55 -10.93 -13.53 -27.95
N ASN A 56 -12.14 -14.01 -28.19
CA ASN A 56 -12.45 -15.43 -28.24
C ASN A 56 -11.76 -16.14 -29.42
N ALA A 57 -11.72 -15.53 -30.61
CA ALA A 57 -11.01 -16.08 -31.76
C ALA A 57 -9.50 -16.18 -31.52
N LEU A 58 -8.89 -15.18 -30.89
CA LEU A 58 -7.47 -15.23 -30.47
C LEU A 58 -7.20 -16.34 -29.45
N ALA A 59 -8.13 -16.63 -28.54
CA ALA A 59 -7.98 -17.69 -27.55
C ALA A 59 -8.16 -19.12 -28.13
N GLN A 60 -8.87 -19.25 -29.27
CA GLN A 60 -9.14 -20.53 -29.94
C GLN A 60 -8.15 -20.87 -31.07
N THR A 61 -7.41 -19.89 -31.57
CA THR A 61 -6.44 -20.07 -32.67
C THR A 61 -5.18 -20.78 -32.18
N GLN A 62 -4.66 -21.77 -32.91
CA GLN A 62 -3.36 -22.39 -32.61
C GLN A 62 -2.22 -21.36 -32.76
N GLY A 63 -1.44 -21.15 -31.69
CA GLY A 63 -0.46 -20.07 -31.61
C GLY A 63 -1.05 -18.68 -31.32
N GLY A 64 -2.36 -18.60 -31.09
CA GLY A 64 -3.05 -17.40 -30.62
C GLY A 64 -2.78 -17.10 -29.14
N GLN A 65 -3.43 -16.06 -28.61
CA GLN A 65 -3.26 -15.61 -27.23
C GLN A 65 -4.49 -15.95 -26.40
N GLN A 66 -4.33 -16.83 -25.40
CA GLN A 66 -5.37 -17.07 -24.40
C GLN A 66 -5.36 -15.97 -23.33
N PHE A 67 -6.55 -15.50 -22.96
CA PHE A 67 -6.77 -14.58 -21.84
C PHE A 67 -7.02 -15.34 -20.55
N VAL A 68 -6.59 -14.78 -19.42
CA VAL A 68 -6.81 -15.33 -18.07
C VAL A 68 -8.24 -15.05 -17.59
N TYR A 69 -8.76 -13.87 -17.94
CA TYR A 69 -10.10 -13.43 -17.60
C TYR A 69 -10.57 -12.33 -18.56
N ALA A 70 -11.88 -12.17 -18.73
CA ALA A 70 -12.48 -11.07 -19.44
C ALA A 70 -13.81 -10.65 -18.79
N ASP A 71 -14.16 -9.37 -18.90
CA ASP A 71 -15.52 -8.90 -18.67
C ASP A 71 -16.00 -8.12 -19.91
N PHE A 72 -16.95 -8.71 -20.63
CA PHE A 72 -17.57 -8.11 -21.82
C PHE A 72 -18.87 -7.35 -21.49
N ALA A 73 -19.40 -7.52 -20.27
CA ALA A 73 -20.62 -6.88 -19.78
C ALA A 73 -20.34 -5.51 -19.12
N ALA A 74 -19.16 -5.32 -18.54
CA ALA A 74 -18.69 -4.07 -17.94
C ALA A 74 -18.97 -2.81 -18.78
N ALA A 75 -19.13 -1.66 -18.11
CA ALA A 75 -19.36 -0.37 -18.78
C ALA A 75 -18.24 -0.02 -19.78
N ALA A 76 -16.99 -0.33 -19.43
CA ALA A 76 -15.84 -0.40 -20.33
C ALA A 76 -15.37 -1.87 -20.41
N PRO A 77 -15.71 -2.64 -21.46
CA PRO A 77 -15.28 -4.03 -21.63
C PRO A 77 -13.77 -4.22 -21.59
N TRP A 78 -13.30 -5.29 -20.98
CA TRP A 78 -11.87 -5.56 -20.84
C TRP A 78 -11.49 -7.05 -20.89
N VAL A 79 -10.24 -7.30 -21.29
CA VAL A 79 -9.65 -8.64 -21.41
C VAL A 79 -8.23 -8.63 -20.83
N ALA A 80 -7.93 -9.54 -19.91
CA ALA A 80 -6.64 -9.66 -19.22
C ALA A 80 -5.84 -10.86 -19.74
N TYR A 81 -4.63 -10.62 -20.24
CA TYR A 81 -3.71 -11.62 -20.78
C TYR A 81 -2.47 -11.76 -19.87
N PRO A 82 -1.88 -12.96 -19.71
CA PRO A 82 -0.66 -13.13 -18.93
C PRO A 82 0.50 -12.41 -19.63
N ALA A 83 1.25 -11.57 -18.92
CA ALA A 83 2.35 -10.80 -19.51
C ALA A 83 3.53 -11.70 -19.93
N GLU A 84 3.71 -12.83 -19.23
CA GLU A 84 4.71 -13.86 -19.52
C GLU A 84 4.49 -14.60 -20.85
N VAL A 85 3.31 -14.47 -21.47
CA VAL A 85 2.99 -15.00 -22.81
C VAL A 85 3.08 -13.88 -23.88
N GLY A 86 3.61 -12.70 -23.53
CA GLY A 86 3.80 -11.57 -24.43
C GLY A 86 2.58 -10.62 -24.53
N PRO A 87 2.59 -9.67 -25.49
CA PRO A 87 1.71 -8.50 -25.48
C PRO A 87 0.29 -8.81 -25.99
N GLY A 88 -0.47 -9.61 -25.22
CA GLY A 88 -1.82 -10.04 -25.58
C GLY A 88 -2.81 -8.89 -25.79
N ALA A 89 -2.73 -7.85 -24.96
CA ALA A 89 -3.60 -6.68 -25.10
C ALA A 89 -3.37 -5.89 -26.41
N GLU A 90 -2.12 -5.77 -26.87
CA GLU A 90 -1.79 -5.20 -28.19
C GLU A 90 -2.30 -6.10 -29.32
N LYS A 91 -2.05 -7.42 -29.23
CA LYS A 91 -2.53 -8.40 -30.22
C LYS A 91 -4.03 -8.31 -30.43
N LEU A 92 -4.83 -8.09 -29.37
CA LEU A 92 -6.27 -7.89 -29.49
C LEU A 92 -6.63 -6.64 -30.30
N PHE A 93 -6.04 -5.47 -30.00
CA PHE A 93 -6.33 -4.25 -30.77
C PHE A 93 -5.87 -4.35 -32.23
N ARG A 94 -4.72 -4.97 -32.50
CA ARG A 94 -4.26 -5.22 -33.88
C ARG A 94 -5.16 -6.21 -34.62
N ALA A 95 -5.66 -7.26 -33.95
CA ALA A 95 -6.61 -8.22 -34.54
C ALA A 95 -7.99 -7.59 -34.81
N LEU A 96 -8.38 -6.57 -34.04
CA LEU A 96 -9.56 -5.73 -34.30
C LEU A 96 -9.40 -4.78 -35.50
N GLY A 97 -8.26 -4.83 -36.21
CA GLY A 97 -7.96 -3.95 -37.33
C GLY A 97 -7.58 -2.53 -36.92
N MET A 98 -7.22 -2.30 -35.65
CA MET A 98 -6.93 -0.97 -35.13
C MET A 98 -5.43 -0.65 -35.19
N ASP A 99 -5.11 0.57 -35.60
CA ASP A 99 -3.77 1.15 -35.46
C ASP A 99 -3.44 1.35 -33.97
N TYR A 100 -2.83 0.33 -33.37
CA TYR A 100 -2.31 0.37 -32.02
C TYR A 100 -0.96 1.08 -31.99
N GLN A 101 -0.94 2.24 -31.34
CA GLN A 101 0.24 3.05 -31.07
C GLN A 101 0.78 2.70 -29.68
N PRO A 102 1.95 2.06 -29.56
CA PRO A 102 2.62 1.90 -28.26
C PRO A 102 3.03 3.28 -27.74
N LEU A 103 2.95 3.48 -26.43
CA LEU A 103 3.58 4.63 -25.78
C LEU A 103 5.06 4.33 -25.55
N PRO A 104 5.98 5.29 -25.75
CA PRO A 104 7.34 5.16 -25.26
C PRO A 104 7.31 5.05 -23.73
N GLY A 105 7.83 3.95 -23.19
CA GLY A 105 8.30 3.94 -21.80
C GLY A 105 9.57 4.78 -21.66
N ASP A 106 9.96 5.11 -20.44
CA ASP A 106 11.15 5.92 -20.14
C ASP A 106 12.46 5.21 -20.50
N ALA A 107 12.78 5.20 -21.79
CA ALA A 107 14.10 4.85 -22.31
C ALA A 107 15.05 6.04 -22.12
N ALA A 108 16.26 5.77 -21.62
CA ALA A 108 17.28 6.80 -21.45
C ALA A 108 17.62 7.51 -22.78
N PRO A 109 17.96 8.82 -22.76
CA PRO A 109 18.28 9.56 -23.97
C PRO A 109 19.49 8.94 -24.69
N PRO A 110 19.49 8.89 -26.04
CA PRO A 110 20.52 8.22 -26.80
C PRO A 110 21.88 8.92 -26.62
N VAL A 111 22.90 8.13 -26.28
CA VAL A 111 24.29 8.61 -26.23
C VAL A 111 24.73 9.01 -27.63
N ALA A 112 24.92 10.31 -27.86
CA ALA A 112 25.45 10.82 -29.12
C ALA A 112 26.88 10.29 -29.34
N GLY A 113 27.07 9.54 -30.43
CA GLY A 113 28.35 8.91 -30.75
C GLY A 113 29.45 9.91 -31.05
N VAL A 114 30.69 9.56 -30.69
CA VAL A 114 31.89 10.41 -30.91
C VAL A 114 32.50 10.15 -32.29
N PRO A 115 32.67 11.19 -33.14
CA PRO A 115 33.61 11.17 -34.24
C PRO A 115 34.89 11.94 -33.88
N SER A 116 36.06 11.33 -34.09
CA SER A 116 37.36 12.00 -33.95
C SER A 116 37.89 12.44 -35.31
N THR A 117 38.44 13.66 -35.43
CA THR A 117 39.87 13.96 -35.75
C THR A 117 40.10 15.39 -36.27
N SER A 118 41.27 15.96 -35.90
CA SER A 118 42.13 16.93 -36.64
C SER A 118 41.61 18.30 -37.12
N GLY A 119 42.37 19.36 -36.81
CA GLY A 119 42.36 20.65 -37.54
C GLY A 119 42.53 21.90 -36.65
N PRO A 120 43.56 22.76 -36.84
CA PRO A 120 43.83 23.91 -35.95
C PRO A 120 43.49 25.29 -36.55
N VAL A 121 43.34 26.30 -35.67
CA VAL A 121 43.99 27.64 -35.63
C VAL A 121 43.26 28.53 -34.59
N SER A 122 43.92 29.56 -34.05
CA SER A 122 43.44 30.44 -32.96
C SER A 122 43.96 31.89 -33.19
N PRO A 123 43.85 32.87 -32.27
CA PRO A 123 42.87 33.12 -31.19
C PRO A 123 42.30 34.57 -31.21
N ALA A 124 41.35 34.91 -30.32
CA ALA A 124 41.15 36.29 -29.84
C ALA A 124 40.66 36.34 -28.38
N ALA A 125 41.09 37.39 -27.68
CA ALA A 125 40.98 37.72 -26.25
C ALA A 125 39.53 37.83 -25.69
N THR A 126 39.25 37.91 -24.36
CA THR A 126 40.01 38.47 -23.22
C THR A 126 39.80 37.70 -21.89
N VAL A 127 40.65 37.99 -20.89
CA VAL A 127 40.63 37.43 -19.52
C VAL A 127 41.06 38.53 -18.52
N PRO A 128 40.61 38.51 -17.26
CA PRO A 128 41.45 38.93 -16.12
C PRO A 128 41.74 37.77 -15.14
N GLN A 129 42.92 37.78 -14.52
CA GLN A 129 43.52 36.60 -13.89
C GLN A 129 43.33 36.51 -12.36
N GLN A 130 43.50 35.31 -11.81
CA GLN A 130 43.89 35.12 -10.40
C GLN A 130 45.38 35.47 -10.21
N VAL A 131 45.78 35.83 -8.99
CA VAL A 131 47.19 35.99 -8.56
C VAL A 131 47.41 35.25 -7.23
N SER A 132 48.62 34.73 -7.02
CA SER A 132 49.00 33.89 -5.87
C SER A 132 49.97 34.60 -4.92
N GLY A 133 49.95 34.29 -3.61
CA GLY A 133 51.00 34.69 -2.66
C GLY A 133 50.56 34.70 -1.18
N PRO A 134 51.33 34.11 -0.23
CA PRO A 134 51.03 34.11 1.21
C PRO A 134 51.74 35.26 1.97
N PRO A 135 51.41 35.52 3.25
CA PRO A 135 52.24 34.93 4.32
C PRO A 135 51.57 34.62 5.69
N GLN A 136 52.23 33.71 6.42
CA GLN A 136 52.43 33.63 7.89
C GLN A 136 51.29 33.36 8.89
N GLN A 137 51.65 32.53 9.88
CA GLN A 137 50.91 32.22 11.11
C GLN A 137 51.37 33.14 12.25
N VAL A 138 50.54 33.33 13.28
CA VAL A 138 50.97 33.82 14.61
C VAL A 138 50.30 32.96 15.69
N SER A 139 51.04 32.59 16.74
CA SER A 139 50.60 31.66 17.77
C SER A 139 50.01 32.36 19.01
N ALA A 140 48.94 31.82 19.59
CA ALA A 140 48.57 32.05 20.99
C ALA A 140 47.75 30.87 21.55
N VAL A 141 48.20 30.34 22.70
CA VAL A 141 47.50 29.39 23.57
C VAL A 141 47.81 29.85 25.00
N PRO A 142 46.81 30.19 25.83
CA PRO A 142 46.34 29.25 26.87
C PRO A 142 44.83 29.43 27.19
N GLN A 143 44.16 28.71 28.11
CA GLN A 143 44.56 27.64 29.04
C GLN A 143 43.34 26.74 29.37
N GLN A 144 43.58 25.49 29.80
CA GLN A 144 42.56 24.71 30.51
C GLN A 144 42.56 25.05 32.01
N VAL A 145 41.40 24.91 32.67
CA VAL A 145 41.27 24.79 34.12
C VAL A 145 40.42 23.54 34.41
N SER A 146 40.66 22.84 35.53
CA SER A 146 40.04 21.54 35.81
C SER A 146 39.65 21.39 37.28
N ALA A 147 38.64 20.53 37.52
CA ALA A 147 38.15 20.05 38.82
C ALA A 147 37.47 21.10 39.74
N PRO A 148 36.72 20.67 40.78
CA PRO A 148 35.78 19.54 40.80
C PRO A 148 34.38 19.95 41.37
N PRO A 149 33.32 19.13 41.20
CA PRO A 149 32.03 19.38 41.85
C PRO A 149 32.09 19.11 43.36
N GLN A 150 31.60 20.04 44.18
CA GLN A 150 31.43 19.83 45.62
C GLN A 150 30.13 19.07 45.92
N GLN A 151 30.22 18.10 46.83
CA GLN A 151 29.06 17.46 47.45
C GLN A 151 28.55 18.30 48.63
N VAL A 152 27.24 18.32 48.84
CA VAL A 152 26.63 18.66 50.13
C VAL A 152 25.69 17.51 50.51
N SER A 153 25.90 16.93 51.70
CA SER A 153 25.05 15.87 52.25
C SER A 153 24.36 16.39 53.51
N GLY A 154 23.04 16.17 53.62
CA GLY A 154 22.25 16.54 54.79
C GLY A 154 20.92 15.78 54.80
N PRO A 155 20.57 15.04 55.88
CA PRO A 155 19.35 14.23 55.95
C PRO A 155 18.10 15.06 56.30
N PRO A 156 16.88 14.55 56.03
CA PRO A 156 15.64 15.29 56.26
C PRO A 156 15.23 15.33 57.74
N GLN A 157 14.50 16.39 58.13
CA GLN A 157 13.76 16.45 59.38
C GLN A 157 12.26 16.60 59.13
N SER A 158 11.47 15.83 59.88
CA SER A 158 10.01 15.88 59.90
C SER A 158 9.49 16.90 60.91
N VAL A 159 8.40 17.59 60.60
CA VAL A 159 7.60 18.30 61.61
C VAL A 159 6.11 18.04 61.40
N SER A 160 5.46 17.56 62.46
CA SER A 160 3.99 17.52 62.57
C SER A 160 3.53 18.71 63.41
N GLY A 161 2.37 19.30 63.13
CA GLY A 161 1.80 20.35 63.99
C GLY A 161 0.58 21.05 63.40
N VAL A 162 -0.57 20.90 64.06
CA VAL A 162 -1.81 21.66 63.77
C VAL A 162 -1.76 23.03 64.49
N PRO A 163 -2.68 23.96 64.17
CA PRO A 163 -3.63 24.33 65.22
C PRO A 163 -5.10 24.46 64.77
N GLN A 164 -6.01 23.91 65.58
CA GLN A 164 -7.38 24.41 65.79
C GLN A 164 -7.35 25.55 66.85
N VAL A 165 -8.37 26.35 67.17
CA VAL A 165 -9.86 26.38 67.02
C VAL A 165 -10.28 27.87 66.80
N SER A 166 -11.50 28.35 66.51
CA SER A 166 -12.91 27.91 66.55
C SER A 166 -13.67 28.43 65.29
N ALA A 167 -14.90 28.05 64.90
CA ALA A 167 -16.11 27.53 65.57
C ALA A 167 -17.03 28.61 66.22
N PRO A 168 -18.35 28.38 66.38
CA PRO A 168 -19.40 28.57 65.34
C PRO A 168 -20.62 29.39 65.93
N PRO A 169 -21.90 29.34 65.48
CA PRO A 169 -22.57 28.74 64.30
C PRO A 169 -23.39 29.79 63.46
N HIS A 170 -24.21 29.43 62.45
CA HIS A 170 -25.61 28.98 62.57
C HIS A 170 -26.18 28.39 61.25
N ALA A 171 -27.19 27.52 61.41
CA ALA A 171 -28.25 27.12 60.46
C ALA A 171 -29.54 26.88 61.32
N PRO A 172 -30.68 26.31 60.85
CA PRO A 172 -31.16 25.98 59.48
C PRO A 172 -32.63 26.43 59.21
N TRP A 173 -33.18 26.19 58.01
CA TRP A 173 -34.63 25.93 57.78
C TRP A 173 -34.90 25.30 56.39
N ALA A 174 -36.13 24.82 56.13
CA ALA A 174 -36.45 23.91 55.00
C ALA A 174 -37.89 24.00 54.46
N MET A 175 -38.06 23.58 53.19
CA MET A 175 -39.22 22.94 52.54
C MET A 175 -40.67 23.48 52.71
N HIS A 176 -41.13 24.24 51.69
CA HIS A 176 -42.49 24.25 51.09
C HIS A 176 -42.38 24.97 49.70
N GLY A 177 -43.30 24.86 48.72
CA GLY A 177 -44.56 24.11 48.56
C GLY A 177 -45.12 24.26 47.12
N GLY A 178 -46.29 23.68 46.79
CA GLY A 178 -47.04 23.87 45.52
C GLY A 178 -48.38 24.63 45.74
N PRO A 179 -49.18 24.97 44.69
CA PRO A 179 -49.56 24.09 43.56
C PRO A 179 -49.66 24.76 42.14
N ILE A 180 -50.45 24.15 41.23
CA ILE A 180 -50.50 24.27 39.74
C ILE A 180 -51.85 24.89 39.27
N PRO A 181 -51.92 25.80 38.24
CA PRO A 181 -52.37 25.48 36.85
C PRO A 181 -51.64 26.28 35.72
N VAL A 182 -51.21 25.75 34.56
CA VAL A 182 -51.88 25.11 33.38
C VAL A 182 -52.25 26.08 32.21
N GLN A 183 -51.41 26.06 31.15
CA GLN A 183 -51.71 26.30 29.71
C GLN A 183 -52.25 27.69 29.23
N PRO A 184 -52.42 27.95 27.91
CA PRO A 184 -51.38 27.89 26.87
C PRO A 184 -51.40 29.09 25.88
N ILE A 185 -50.29 29.40 25.19
CA ILE A 185 -50.33 30.19 23.94
C ILE A 185 -49.37 29.59 22.90
N SER A 186 -49.91 29.29 21.72
CA SER A 186 -49.14 28.95 20.51
C SER A 186 -49.17 30.11 19.52
N ALA A 187 -48.07 30.39 18.84
CA ALA A 187 -48.05 31.22 17.64
C ALA A 187 -46.98 30.69 16.67
N ALA A 188 -47.40 30.29 15.47
CA ALA A 188 -46.56 29.77 14.40
C ALA A 188 -46.49 30.79 13.23
N PRO A 189 -45.54 30.67 12.28
CA PRO A 189 -45.15 31.79 11.42
C PRO A 189 -45.99 31.91 10.13
N GLN A 190 -46.17 33.15 9.65
CA GLN A 190 -46.62 33.55 8.31
C GLN A 190 -46.32 35.06 8.09
N PRO A 191 -46.44 35.62 6.87
CA PRO A 191 -45.96 35.09 5.58
C PRO A 191 -45.30 36.19 4.70
N VAL A 192 -44.76 35.83 3.52
CA VAL A 192 -44.59 36.78 2.39
C VAL A 192 -44.85 36.04 1.07
N SER A 193 -45.91 36.39 0.33
CA SER A 193 -46.21 35.89 -1.03
C SER A 193 -47.39 36.62 -1.70
N GLY A 194 -47.39 36.62 -3.04
CA GLY A 194 -48.34 37.32 -3.93
C GLY A 194 -47.56 38.23 -4.90
N ALA A 195 -47.26 37.86 -6.16
CA ALA A 195 -48.11 37.50 -7.31
C ALA A 195 -48.84 38.71 -7.93
N GLY A 196 -48.77 38.97 -9.25
CA GLY A 196 -47.99 38.31 -10.30
C GLY A 196 -48.39 38.79 -11.72
N ALA A 197 -48.13 37.93 -12.72
CA ALA A 197 -48.65 37.95 -14.11
C ALA A 197 -48.00 38.87 -15.19
N GLU A 198 -48.18 38.39 -16.43
CA GLU A 198 -48.03 39.00 -17.76
C GLU A 198 -46.66 39.37 -18.33
N ALA A 199 -46.59 39.29 -19.67
CA ALA A 199 -45.45 39.55 -20.55
C ALA A 199 -45.75 40.76 -21.45
N PRO A 200 -44.77 41.20 -22.26
CA PRO A 200 -45.13 41.34 -23.69
C PRO A 200 -44.05 40.86 -24.66
N THR A 201 -44.50 40.37 -25.81
CA THR A 201 -43.70 40.19 -27.03
C THR A 201 -43.67 41.48 -27.85
N VAL A 202 -42.49 41.94 -28.31
CA VAL A 202 -42.37 42.84 -29.47
C VAL A 202 -41.12 42.48 -30.30
N ASP A 203 -41.38 42.09 -31.53
CA ASP A 203 -40.49 42.11 -32.71
C ASP A 203 -41.16 43.05 -33.75
N PRO A 204 -40.53 43.42 -34.88
CA PRO A 204 -39.10 43.66 -35.15
C PRO A 204 -38.87 44.99 -35.91
N VAL A 205 -37.62 45.49 -36.01
CA VAL A 205 -37.23 46.55 -36.98
C VAL A 205 -35.84 46.30 -37.58
N LEU A 206 -35.73 46.54 -38.90
CA LEU A 206 -34.55 46.58 -39.79
C LEU A 206 -34.75 47.78 -40.75
N PRO A 207 -33.77 48.30 -41.52
CA PRO A 207 -32.37 47.85 -41.68
C PRO A 207 -31.34 49.01 -41.55
N ASP A 208 -30.19 48.85 -42.22
CA ASP A 208 -29.18 49.84 -42.63
C ASP A 208 -28.21 50.44 -41.58
N ALA A 209 -26.97 50.84 -41.94
CA ALA A 209 -26.04 50.33 -42.96
C ALA A 209 -24.66 51.02 -42.84
N ASP A 210 -23.57 50.29 -42.55
CA ASP A 210 -22.29 50.48 -43.27
C ASP A 210 -21.28 49.32 -43.02
N ARG A 211 -20.13 49.34 -43.72
CA ARG A 211 -19.08 48.28 -43.81
C ARG A 211 -17.68 48.81 -43.33
N PRO A 212 -16.52 48.10 -43.44
CA PRO A 212 -16.24 46.71 -43.89
C PRO A 212 -15.20 45.85 -43.08
N SER A 213 -15.27 44.53 -43.30
CA SER A 213 -14.18 43.52 -43.44
C SER A 213 -13.00 43.35 -42.43
N SER A 214 -12.89 42.15 -41.83
CA SER A 214 -11.83 41.11 -42.06
C SER A 214 -11.73 40.15 -40.85
N ASP A 215 -11.36 38.87 -40.95
CA ASP A 215 -11.43 37.86 -42.04
C ASP A 215 -11.48 36.46 -41.39
N ASP A 216 -12.24 35.50 -41.96
CA ASP A 216 -12.30 34.10 -41.48
C ASP A 216 -11.52 33.16 -42.44
N PRO A 217 -10.42 32.54 -42.00
CA PRO A 217 -9.55 31.77 -42.89
C PRO A 217 -9.98 30.32 -43.18
N PHE A 218 -11.09 29.77 -42.65
CA PHE A 218 -11.38 28.33 -42.77
C PHE A 218 -12.73 27.91 -43.42
N ALA A 219 -13.59 28.85 -43.84
CA ALA A 219 -14.87 28.55 -44.49
C ALA A 219 -14.76 28.26 -46.02
N GLY A 220 -14.12 27.15 -46.42
CA GLY A 220 -13.91 26.75 -47.82
C GLY A 220 -14.71 25.51 -48.28
N PRO A 221 -15.50 25.55 -49.38
CA PRO A 221 -16.37 24.43 -49.77
C PRO A 221 -15.65 23.27 -50.50
N VAL A 222 -16.14 22.05 -50.24
CA VAL A 222 -15.60 20.77 -50.74
C VAL A 222 -15.56 20.70 -52.27
N ARG A 223 -14.38 20.42 -52.84
CA ARG A 223 -14.23 20.12 -54.28
C ARG A 223 -14.60 18.68 -54.60
N ARG A 224 -15.48 18.51 -55.58
CA ARG A 224 -15.99 17.23 -56.11
C ARG A 224 -14.87 16.44 -56.81
N ILE A 225 -14.42 15.33 -56.22
CA ILE A 225 -13.43 14.43 -56.84
C ILE A 225 -14.05 13.74 -58.06
N ARG A 226 -13.27 13.65 -59.15
CA ARG A 226 -13.65 13.05 -60.43
C ARG A 226 -12.92 11.70 -60.58
N PRO A 227 -13.62 10.58 -60.86
CA PRO A 227 -12.95 9.29 -61.03
C PRO A 227 -11.91 9.31 -62.16
N SER A 228 -10.71 8.81 -61.90
CA SER A 228 -9.68 8.57 -62.91
C SER A 228 -9.83 7.18 -63.56
N ALA A 229 -9.49 7.09 -64.84
CA ALA A 229 -9.55 5.83 -65.59
C ALA A 229 -8.39 4.89 -65.21
N PRO A 230 -8.59 3.56 -65.21
CA PRO A 230 -7.56 2.59 -64.82
C PRO A 230 -6.48 2.42 -65.92
N PRO A 231 -5.19 2.38 -65.57
CA PRO A 231 -4.13 2.00 -66.51
C PRO A 231 -4.18 0.50 -66.84
N PRO A 232 -3.74 0.08 -68.04
CA PRO A 232 -3.89 -1.30 -68.51
C PRO A 232 -2.96 -2.29 -67.78
N ARG A 233 -3.52 -3.46 -67.42
CA ARG A 233 -2.76 -4.58 -66.82
C ARG A 233 -1.79 -5.18 -67.84
N ARG A 234 -0.48 -5.17 -67.55
CA ARG A 234 0.49 -6.08 -68.19
C ARG A 234 0.67 -7.34 -67.34
N THR A 235 -0.20 -8.32 -67.55
CA THR A 235 -0.03 -9.69 -67.02
C THR A 235 1.05 -10.42 -67.83
N GLY A 236 2.14 -10.83 -67.18
CA GLY A 236 3.14 -11.72 -67.77
C GLY A 236 4.61 -11.35 -67.54
N LEU A 237 5.12 -11.56 -66.32
CA LEU A 237 6.55 -11.88 -66.09
C LEU A 237 6.82 -12.47 -64.70
N TRP A 238 6.04 -12.11 -63.68
CA TRP A 238 6.36 -12.40 -62.27
C TRP A 238 6.10 -13.84 -61.77
N VAL A 239 5.47 -14.70 -62.57
CA VAL A 239 5.25 -16.12 -62.19
C VAL A 239 6.56 -16.91 -62.12
N GLY A 240 7.58 -16.53 -62.92
CA GLY A 240 8.86 -17.25 -62.95
C GLY A 240 9.72 -17.12 -61.68
N VAL A 241 9.65 -15.97 -60.99
CA VAL A 241 10.50 -15.71 -59.81
C VAL A 241 9.98 -16.45 -58.56
N ALA A 242 8.65 -16.54 -58.40
CA ALA A 242 8.04 -17.27 -57.29
C ALA A 242 8.36 -18.78 -57.32
N ALA A 243 8.40 -19.39 -58.52
CA ALA A 243 8.75 -20.79 -58.70
C ALA A 243 10.22 -21.10 -58.31
N ALA A 244 11.15 -20.19 -58.64
CA ALA A 244 12.57 -20.36 -58.32
C ALA A 244 12.85 -20.27 -56.80
N ALA A 245 12.15 -19.40 -56.07
CA ALA A 245 12.30 -19.26 -54.63
C ALA A 245 11.85 -20.51 -53.86
N LEU A 246 10.72 -21.11 -54.27
CA LEU A 246 10.18 -22.31 -53.61
C LEU A 246 11.12 -23.52 -53.71
N ALA A 247 11.82 -23.67 -54.84
CA ALA A 247 12.74 -24.78 -55.09
C ALA A 247 13.96 -24.81 -54.16
N VAL A 248 14.39 -23.65 -53.64
CA VAL A 248 15.52 -23.57 -52.69
C VAL A 248 15.06 -23.87 -51.26
N ALA A 249 13.86 -23.41 -50.88
CA ALA A 249 13.33 -23.58 -49.52
C ALA A 249 13.10 -25.05 -49.12
N VAL A 250 12.75 -25.92 -50.08
CA VAL A 250 12.53 -27.36 -49.82
C VAL A 250 13.84 -28.16 -49.72
N GLY A 251 14.94 -27.65 -50.30
CA GLY A 251 16.21 -28.38 -50.37
C GLY A 251 17.05 -28.40 -49.09
N ALA A 252 16.77 -27.53 -48.12
CA ALA A 252 17.61 -27.32 -46.93
C ALA A 252 17.16 -28.09 -45.66
N GLY A 253 16.01 -28.78 -45.69
CA GLY A 253 15.40 -29.39 -44.50
C GLY A 253 15.82 -30.84 -44.17
N ALA A 254 16.71 -31.46 -44.96
CA ALA A 254 16.81 -32.93 -45.05
C ALA A 254 18.17 -33.56 -44.69
N THR A 255 19.10 -32.82 -44.06
CA THR A 255 20.52 -33.26 -43.93
C THR A 255 21.08 -33.28 -42.50
N VAL A 256 20.23 -33.24 -41.46
CA VAL A 256 20.68 -33.29 -40.04
C VAL A 256 20.25 -34.58 -39.30
N TRP A 257 19.41 -35.42 -39.90
CA TRP A 257 18.88 -36.65 -39.27
C TRP A 257 19.45 -37.95 -39.87
N ALA A 258 20.78 -37.99 -40.07
CA ALA A 258 21.47 -39.10 -40.75
C ALA A 258 22.89 -39.39 -40.21
N LEU A 259 23.09 -39.34 -38.89
CA LEU A 259 24.27 -39.91 -38.22
C LEU A 259 23.86 -40.47 -36.84
N THR A 260 24.33 -41.68 -36.53
CA THR A 260 23.84 -42.58 -35.45
C THR A 260 22.38 -43.01 -35.63
N GLY A 261 22.00 -44.29 -35.48
CA GLY A 261 22.78 -45.53 -35.31
C GLY A 261 21.80 -46.73 -35.26
N ASP A 262 22.18 -47.89 -35.79
CA ASP A 262 21.29 -49.07 -35.84
C ASP A 262 20.93 -49.62 -34.45
N GLU A 263 19.64 -49.90 -34.23
CA GLU A 263 19.21 -51.23 -33.79
C GLU A 263 17.75 -51.52 -34.20
N LYS A 264 17.35 -52.80 -34.18
CA LYS A 264 16.11 -53.32 -34.80
C LYS A 264 15.06 -53.82 -33.77
N PRO A 265 13.79 -54.04 -34.18
CA PRO A 265 12.66 -53.74 -33.31
C PRO A 265 12.19 -54.90 -32.41
N THR A 266 11.51 -54.53 -31.33
CA THR A 266 10.56 -55.39 -30.61
C THR A 266 9.23 -54.65 -30.44
N VAL A 267 8.10 -55.36 -30.53
CA VAL A 267 6.73 -54.80 -30.39
C VAL A 267 6.04 -55.44 -29.16
N PRO A 268 4.91 -54.89 -28.72
CA PRO A 268 4.81 -53.92 -27.63
C PRO A 268 4.62 -54.56 -26.26
N GLN A 269 4.94 -53.83 -25.19
CA GLN A 269 4.38 -54.09 -23.85
C GLN A 269 3.74 -52.83 -23.27
N THR A 270 2.53 -53.01 -22.75
CA THR A 270 1.71 -51.96 -22.14
C THR A 270 2.19 -51.64 -20.73
N LEU A 271 2.45 -50.37 -20.43
CA LEU A 271 2.48 -49.85 -19.06
C LEU A 271 1.39 -48.77 -18.89
N PRO A 272 0.91 -48.54 -17.65
CA PRO A 272 -0.45 -48.09 -17.43
C PRO A 272 -0.68 -46.59 -17.61
N THR A 273 -1.95 -46.25 -17.89
CA THR A 273 -2.47 -44.88 -17.75
C THR A 273 -2.37 -44.41 -16.30
N THR A 274 -1.39 -43.56 -16.01
CA THR A 274 -1.41 -42.66 -14.86
C THR A 274 -1.45 -41.22 -15.34
N SER A 275 -2.54 -40.52 -15.03
CA SER A 275 -2.75 -39.10 -15.36
C SER A 275 -1.80 -38.20 -14.57
N GLY A 276 -0.55 -38.14 -15.00
CA GLY A 276 0.49 -37.31 -14.38
C GLY A 276 0.30 -35.84 -14.69
N THR A 277 -0.58 -35.17 -13.93
CA THR A 277 -0.68 -33.70 -13.95
C THR A 277 0.69 -33.12 -13.60
N ALA A 278 1.34 -32.44 -14.55
CA ALA A 278 2.62 -31.79 -14.34
C ALA A 278 2.45 -30.57 -13.44
N ALA A 279 2.41 -30.80 -12.12
CA ALA A 279 2.34 -29.75 -11.13
C ALA A 279 3.62 -28.92 -11.16
N PHE A 280 3.49 -27.64 -11.53
CA PHE A 280 4.58 -26.67 -11.41
C PHE A 280 5.07 -26.61 -9.95
N PRO A 281 6.39 -26.48 -9.71
CA PRO A 281 6.95 -26.41 -8.37
C PRO A 281 6.41 -25.17 -7.64
N SER A 282 5.40 -25.42 -6.81
CA SER A 282 4.65 -24.37 -6.14
C SER A 282 5.42 -23.94 -4.90
N ALA A 283 6.34 -22.98 -5.07
CA ALA A 283 6.92 -22.25 -3.95
C ALA A 283 5.78 -21.64 -3.12
N PRO A 284 5.79 -21.77 -1.78
CA PRO A 284 4.68 -21.29 -0.95
C PRO A 284 4.54 -19.77 -1.10
N ALA A 285 3.36 -19.34 -1.55
CA ALA A 285 3.09 -17.94 -1.81
C ALA A 285 3.18 -17.11 -0.51
N ILE A 286 4.00 -16.07 -0.52
CA ILE A 286 4.09 -15.13 0.60
C ILE A 286 2.77 -14.35 0.69
N ASN A 287 2.18 -14.38 1.88
CA ASN A 287 0.75 -14.21 2.12
C ASN A 287 0.22 -12.81 1.70
N PRO A 288 -0.89 -12.69 0.94
CA PRO A 288 -1.41 -11.40 0.46
C PRO A 288 -1.75 -10.38 1.57
N GLY A 289 -1.98 -10.81 2.82
CA GLY A 289 -2.22 -9.93 3.97
C GLY A 289 -1.01 -9.10 4.45
N LEU A 290 0.13 -9.17 3.75
CA LEU A 290 1.41 -8.52 4.13
C LEU A 290 1.68 -7.17 3.46
N LYS A 291 0.72 -6.58 2.72
CA LYS A 291 0.95 -5.41 1.86
C LYS A 291 0.13 -4.16 2.27
N PRO A 292 0.38 -3.53 3.44
CA PRO A 292 -0.28 -2.28 3.82
C PRO A 292 -0.04 -1.12 2.82
N TRP A 293 1.01 -1.23 1.99
CA TRP A 293 1.32 -0.29 0.90
C TRP A 293 0.58 -0.55 -0.42
N ALA A 294 -0.32 -1.53 -0.49
CA ALA A 294 -1.09 -1.82 -1.72
C ALA A 294 -1.92 -0.61 -2.22
N GLN A 295 -2.27 0.30 -1.30
CA GLN A 295 -2.97 1.56 -1.55
C GLN A 295 -2.07 2.71 -2.04
N ALA A 296 -0.73 2.59 -1.91
CA ALA A 296 0.22 3.56 -2.44
C ALA A 296 0.44 3.36 -3.95
N ALA A 297 1.04 4.35 -4.61
CA ALA A 297 1.50 4.19 -5.99
C ALA A 297 2.78 3.33 -6.04
N PRO A 298 3.00 2.50 -7.09
CA PRO A 298 4.21 1.70 -7.20
C PRO A 298 5.48 2.56 -7.20
N TYR A 299 6.50 2.12 -6.45
CA TYR A 299 7.80 2.79 -6.32
C TYR A 299 7.75 4.21 -5.71
N SER A 300 6.63 4.60 -5.09
CA SER A 300 6.45 5.95 -4.56
C SER A 300 7.11 6.16 -3.19
N VAL A 301 7.24 7.43 -2.80
CA VAL A 301 7.75 7.83 -1.47
C VAL A 301 6.83 7.31 -0.35
N GLU A 302 5.53 7.25 -0.62
CA GLU A 302 4.53 6.66 0.27
C GLU A 302 4.73 5.14 0.38
N GLU A 303 4.96 4.42 -0.73
CA GLU A 303 5.25 2.99 -0.69
C GLU A 303 6.48 2.72 0.21
N ARG A 304 7.57 3.44 -0.02
CA ARG A 304 8.80 3.34 0.78
C ARG A 304 8.55 3.63 2.26
N SER A 305 7.81 4.68 2.57
CA SER A 305 7.51 5.09 3.96
C SER A 305 6.70 4.02 4.71
N LEU A 306 5.72 3.42 4.03
CA LEU A 306 4.90 2.34 4.57
C LEU A 306 5.73 1.05 4.72
N ALA A 307 6.57 0.71 3.74
CA ALA A 307 7.45 -0.46 3.78
C ALA A 307 8.49 -0.40 4.93
N ILE A 308 8.94 0.80 5.31
CA ILE A 308 9.86 1.01 6.44
C ILE A 308 9.19 0.75 7.79
N ALA A 309 7.94 1.21 7.98
CA ALA A 309 7.26 1.12 9.27
C ALA A 309 6.51 -0.20 9.48
N ALA A 310 5.93 -0.78 8.43
CA ALA A 310 5.06 -1.95 8.51
C ALA A 310 5.62 -3.19 9.26
N PRO A 311 6.92 -3.56 9.17
CA PRO A 311 7.47 -4.69 9.92
C PRO A 311 7.42 -4.53 11.45
N SER A 312 7.29 -3.29 11.94
CA SER A 312 7.23 -2.97 13.38
C SER A 312 5.81 -3.02 13.96
N MET A 313 4.79 -3.10 13.11
CA MET A 313 3.39 -3.02 13.55
C MET A 313 2.97 -4.30 14.27
N VAL A 314 2.34 -4.14 15.44
CA VAL A 314 1.78 -5.25 16.21
C VAL A 314 0.28 -5.07 16.44
N PHE A 315 -0.46 -6.15 16.29
CA PHE A 315 -1.82 -6.28 16.79
C PHE A 315 -1.74 -6.66 18.26
N VAL A 316 -2.43 -5.92 19.13
CA VAL A 316 -2.41 -6.12 20.58
C VAL A 316 -3.78 -6.58 21.05
N GLU A 317 -3.85 -7.75 21.68
CA GLU A 317 -5.03 -8.24 22.40
C GLU A 317 -4.74 -8.21 23.91
N ALA A 318 -5.59 -7.50 24.66
CA ALA A 318 -5.57 -7.47 26.11
C ALA A 318 -6.79 -8.23 26.66
N VAL A 319 -6.54 -9.23 27.50
CA VAL A 319 -7.53 -10.13 28.10
C VAL A 319 -7.67 -9.78 29.57
N PHE A 320 -8.90 -9.48 30.00
CA PHE A 320 -9.24 -9.08 31.37
C PHE A 320 -10.17 -10.10 32.00
N THR A 321 -9.76 -10.73 33.09
CA THR A 321 -10.54 -11.73 33.83
C THR A 321 -10.75 -11.29 35.26
N GLY A 322 -12.00 -11.33 35.73
CA GLY A 322 -12.33 -10.89 37.09
C GLY A 322 -13.76 -11.20 37.53
N THR A 323 -14.05 -10.95 38.80
CA THR A 323 -15.36 -11.13 39.41
C THR A 323 -16.10 -9.79 39.48
N LEU A 324 -17.31 -9.74 38.89
CA LEU A 324 -18.27 -8.68 39.18
C LEU A 324 -18.93 -8.94 40.54
N ARG A 325 -18.88 -7.97 41.43
CA ARG A 325 -19.44 -8.04 42.79
C ARG A 325 -20.35 -6.85 43.07
N GLU A 326 -21.31 -7.01 43.96
CA GLU A 326 -22.07 -5.88 44.51
C GLU A 326 -21.19 -5.01 45.42
N ALA A 327 -21.22 -3.69 45.21
CA ALA A 327 -20.28 -2.76 45.85
C ALA A 327 -20.43 -2.63 47.38
N LYS A 328 -21.57 -3.03 47.95
CA LYS A 328 -21.84 -2.96 49.41
C LYS A 328 -21.63 -4.29 50.14
N SER A 329 -21.92 -5.41 49.47
CA SER A 329 -21.96 -6.75 50.08
C SER A 329 -20.78 -7.63 49.65
N ASN A 330 -20.03 -7.22 48.62
CA ASN A 330 -19.01 -8.02 47.92
C ASN A 330 -19.50 -9.37 47.34
N VAL A 331 -20.82 -9.61 47.35
CA VAL A 331 -21.45 -10.81 46.77
C VAL A 331 -21.24 -10.82 45.25
N PRO A 332 -20.74 -11.92 44.66
CA PRO A 332 -20.61 -12.03 43.21
C PRO A 332 -21.95 -11.94 42.49
N LEU A 333 -22.00 -11.18 41.38
CA LEU A 333 -23.13 -11.16 40.44
C LEU A 333 -23.15 -12.39 39.52
N SER A 334 -22.10 -13.21 39.54
CA SER A 334 -21.92 -14.44 38.79
C SER A 334 -21.04 -15.40 39.58
N VAL A 335 -21.31 -16.71 39.51
CA VAL A 335 -20.46 -17.76 40.10
C VAL A 335 -19.18 -18.02 39.30
N THR A 336 -19.18 -17.70 38.01
CA THR A 336 -17.99 -17.75 37.15
C THR A 336 -17.40 -16.36 36.92
N PRO A 337 -16.07 -16.20 36.93
CA PRO A 337 -15.41 -14.97 36.52
C PRO A 337 -15.83 -14.54 35.12
N VAL A 338 -16.00 -13.23 34.92
CA VAL A 338 -16.24 -12.62 33.62
C VAL A 338 -14.91 -12.36 32.96
N THR A 339 -14.75 -12.80 31.71
CA THR A 339 -13.59 -12.48 30.88
C THR A 339 -14.02 -11.63 29.69
N PHE A 340 -13.44 -10.45 29.52
CA PHE A 340 -13.63 -9.62 28.33
C PHE A 340 -12.28 -9.28 27.69
N LYS A 341 -12.34 -8.83 26.43
CA LYS A 341 -11.16 -8.50 25.65
C LYS A 341 -11.23 -7.09 25.06
N ARG A 342 -10.07 -6.44 24.99
CA ARG A 342 -9.81 -5.23 24.19
C ARG A 342 -8.76 -5.57 23.13
N ARG A 343 -8.86 -4.90 21.98
CA ARG A 343 -7.95 -5.09 20.84
C ARG A 343 -7.60 -3.73 20.25
N CYS A 344 -6.35 -3.58 19.87
CA CYS A 344 -5.77 -2.33 19.43
C CYS A 344 -4.54 -2.61 18.56
N SER A 345 -3.92 -1.54 18.06
CA SER A 345 -2.65 -1.56 17.37
C SER A 345 -1.52 -1.17 18.33
N GLY A 346 -0.29 -1.43 17.89
CA GLY A 346 0.93 -0.93 18.51
C GLY A 346 2.07 -0.97 17.51
N PHE A 347 3.25 -0.52 17.93
CA PHE A 347 4.47 -0.57 17.12
C PHE A 347 5.71 -0.79 17.99
N VAL A 348 6.68 -1.53 17.44
CA VAL A 348 7.98 -1.80 18.06
C VAL A 348 8.90 -0.60 17.94
N VAL A 349 9.44 -0.14 19.08
CA VAL A 349 10.35 1.02 19.15
C VAL A 349 11.83 0.67 19.27
N ASN A 350 12.14 -0.57 19.66
CA ASN A 350 13.50 -1.09 19.73
C ASN A 350 13.57 -2.62 19.58
N GLY A 351 14.74 -3.12 19.16
CA GLY A 351 15.00 -4.54 18.93
C GLY A 351 14.89 -5.43 20.18
N ASP A 352 14.90 -4.86 21.39
CA ASP A 352 14.63 -5.61 22.62
C ASP A 352 13.15 -6.05 22.73
N GLY A 353 12.27 -5.54 21.87
CA GLY A 353 10.85 -5.88 21.86
C GLY A 353 10.01 -5.01 22.79
N HIS A 354 10.40 -3.76 23.05
CA HIS A 354 9.49 -2.77 23.62
C HIS A 354 8.52 -2.30 22.52
N ILE A 355 7.23 -2.23 22.86
CA ILE A 355 6.18 -1.70 22.00
C ILE A 355 5.44 -0.53 22.68
N ILE A 356 4.93 0.37 21.86
CA ILE A 356 3.97 1.40 22.25
C ILE A 356 2.59 0.99 21.76
N THR A 357 1.57 1.20 22.59
CA THR A 357 0.16 0.93 22.28
C THR A 357 -0.77 1.87 23.06
N ASN A 358 -2.09 1.73 22.93
CA ASN A 358 -3.07 2.55 23.61
C ASN A 358 -3.23 2.16 25.09
N GLY A 359 -3.15 3.15 25.99
CA GLY A 359 -3.22 2.96 27.45
C GLY A 359 -4.52 2.30 27.89
N GLN A 360 -5.66 2.88 27.52
CA GLN A 360 -6.98 2.32 27.81
C GLN A 360 -7.22 0.94 27.19
N CYS A 361 -6.47 0.51 26.17
CA CYS A 361 -6.57 -0.84 25.63
C CYS A 361 -6.01 -1.89 26.59
N VAL A 362 -4.80 -1.68 27.11
CA VAL A 362 -4.11 -2.65 28.01
C VAL A 362 -4.41 -2.43 29.50
N HIS A 363 -4.83 -1.22 29.88
CA HIS A 363 -5.26 -0.86 31.22
C HIS A 363 -6.45 0.13 31.17
N PRO A 364 -7.69 -0.37 30.92
CA PRO A 364 -8.89 0.45 30.93
C PRO A 364 -9.20 1.00 32.32
N ALA A 365 -9.71 2.23 32.39
CA ALA A 365 -10.18 2.83 33.64
C ALA A 365 -11.28 1.97 34.30
N ALA A 366 -11.27 1.87 35.63
CA ALA A 366 -12.09 0.91 36.37
C ALA A 366 -13.59 0.96 36.05
N GLN A 367 -14.15 2.15 35.76
CA GLN A 367 -15.53 2.30 35.31
C GLN A 367 -15.78 1.62 33.95
N ALA A 368 -14.91 1.86 32.95
CA ALA A 368 -15.03 1.27 31.63
C ALA A 368 -14.78 -0.25 31.65
N ALA A 369 -13.86 -0.72 32.50
CA ALA A 369 -13.65 -2.15 32.75
C ALA A 369 -14.90 -2.81 33.35
N ARG A 370 -15.50 -2.20 34.38
CA ARG A 370 -16.75 -2.64 35.00
C ARG A 370 -17.93 -2.65 34.03
N GLU A 371 -18.09 -1.60 33.22
CA GLU A 371 -19.15 -1.49 32.21
C GLU A 371 -19.00 -2.58 31.14
N ARG A 372 -17.79 -2.79 30.62
CA ARG A 372 -17.49 -3.86 29.66
C ARG A 372 -17.72 -5.26 30.25
N ALA A 373 -17.39 -5.47 31.52
CA ALA A 373 -17.70 -6.70 32.23
C ALA A 373 -19.22 -6.89 32.41
N LEU A 374 -19.98 -5.84 32.74
CA LEU A 374 -21.44 -5.89 32.88
C LEU A 374 -22.13 -6.22 31.55
N TYR A 375 -21.71 -5.61 30.44
CA TYR A 375 -22.18 -5.98 29.10
C TYR A 375 -21.86 -7.44 28.74
N THR A 376 -20.70 -7.94 29.18
CA THR A 376 -20.29 -9.33 28.94
C THR A 376 -21.14 -10.31 29.76
N LEU A 377 -21.37 -10.03 31.05
CA LEU A 377 -22.26 -10.80 31.91
C LEU A 377 -23.72 -10.76 31.42
N GLY A 378 -24.20 -9.59 30.99
CA GLY A 378 -25.55 -9.45 30.43
C GLY A 378 -25.77 -10.31 29.18
N ARG A 379 -24.76 -10.42 28.30
CA ARG A 379 -24.81 -11.35 27.14
C ARG A 379 -24.86 -12.82 27.57
N ILE A 380 -24.05 -13.22 28.55
CA ILE A 380 -24.10 -14.56 29.14
C ILE A 380 -25.48 -14.84 29.79
N LEU A 381 -26.11 -13.85 30.42
CA LEU A 381 -27.47 -13.97 30.97
C LEU A 381 -28.54 -14.08 29.86
N ILE A 382 -28.32 -13.47 28.69
CA ILE A 382 -29.20 -13.62 27.51
C ILE A 382 -29.08 -15.04 26.93
N GLU A 383 -27.86 -15.56 26.77
CA GLU A 383 -27.60 -16.95 26.36
C GLU A 383 -28.24 -17.96 27.33
N GLN A 384 -28.20 -17.67 28.64
CA GLN A 384 -28.89 -18.44 29.70
C GLN A 384 -30.40 -18.18 29.81
N LYS A 385 -31.00 -17.33 28.95
CA LYS A 385 -32.43 -16.94 28.96
C LYS A 385 -32.91 -16.29 30.28
N LYS A 386 -32.00 -15.70 31.05
CA LYS A 386 -32.24 -14.96 32.30
C LYS A 386 -32.42 -13.45 32.09
N LEU A 387 -32.10 -12.97 30.89
CA LEU A 387 -32.23 -11.57 30.44
C LEU A 387 -32.63 -11.60 28.95
N THR A 388 -33.29 -10.58 28.44
CA THR A 388 -33.56 -10.43 27.00
C THR A 388 -32.67 -9.35 26.38
N ALA A 389 -32.39 -9.43 25.08
CA ALA A 389 -31.52 -8.45 24.42
C ALA A 389 -31.97 -6.98 24.58
N PRO A 390 -33.26 -6.62 24.50
CA PRO A 390 -33.72 -5.24 24.75
C PRO A 390 -33.53 -4.75 26.19
N GLN A 391 -33.32 -5.65 27.15
CA GLN A 391 -33.09 -5.32 28.57
C GLN A 391 -31.61 -5.12 28.91
N LEU A 392 -30.69 -5.37 27.97
CA LEU A 392 -29.25 -5.37 28.22
C LEU A 392 -28.73 -4.01 28.74
N ASP A 393 -29.10 -2.91 28.08
CA ASP A 393 -28.63 -1.58 28.44
C ASP A 393 -29.17 -1.12 29.80
N GLU A 394 -30.41 -1.49 30.15
CA GLU A 394 -31.00 -1.18 31.46
C GLU A 394 -30.41 -2.05 32.58
N TYR A 395 -30.11 -3.32 32.30
CA TYR A 395 -29.34 -4.18 33.22
C TYR A 395 -27.96 -3.58 33.52
N VAL A 396 -27.23 -3.12 32.50
CA VAL A 396 -25.93 -2.46 32.70
C VAL A 396 -26.09 -1.15 33.47
N ARG A 397 -27.02 -0.28 33.05
CA ARG A 397 -27.29 1.03 33.68
C ARG A 397 -27.62 0.91 35.16
N SER A 398 -28.54 0.02 35.53
CA SER A 398 -28.96 -0.21 36.93
C SER A 398 -27.88 -0.87 37.79
N LYS A 399 -27.00 -1.71 37.21
CA LYS A 399 -25.90 -2.37 37.92
C LYS A 399 -24.58 -1.60 37.93
N LEU A 400 -24.36 -0.62 37.05
CA LEU A 400 -23.08 0.11 36.94
C LEU A 400 -22.67 0.77 38.26
N ASN A 401 -23.55 1.55 38.87
CA ASN A 401 -23.24 2.28 40.11
C ASN A 401 -23.35 1.42 41.38
N SER A 402 -23.89 0.21 41.28
CA SER A 402 -24.09 -0.71 42.42
C SER A 402 -23.12 -1.89 42.44
N SER A 403 -22.15 -1.95 41.50
CA SER A 403 -21.18 -3.03 41.38
C SER A 403 -19.72 -2.55 41.29
N VAL A 404 -18.80 -3.48 41.50
CA VAL A 404 -17.35 -3.35 41.28
C VAL A 404 -16.85 -4.55 40.46
N PHE A 405 -15.79 -4.36 39.68
CA PHE A 405 -15.08 -5.41 38.97
C PHE A 405 -13.72 -5.62 39.64
N THR A 406 -13.47 -6.86 40.09
CA THR A 406 -12.35 -7.24 40.97
C THR A 406 -11.66 -8.48 40.41
N GLY A 407 -10.53 -8.91 40.99
CA GLY A 407 -9.90 -10.18 40.68
C GLY A 407 -10.65 -11.39 41.23
N ALA A 408 -9.90 -12.38 41.73
CA ALA A 408 -10.47 -13.50 42.47
C ALA A 408 -11.03 -13.01 43.82
N GLU A 409 -10.22 -12.31 44.62
CA GLU A 409 -10.61 -11.82 45.94
C GLU A 409 -11.30 -10.45 45.90
N PRO A 410 -12.22 -10.16 46.84
CA PRO A 410 -12.78 -8.82 47.01
C PRO A 410 -11.68 -7.75 47.16
N GLY A 411 -11.80 -6.65 46.43
CA GLY A 411 -10.82 -5.55 46.46
C GLY A 411 -9.51 -5.81 45.71
N SER A 412 -9.23 -7.03 45.24
CA SER A 412 -8.11 -7.29 44.32
C SER A 412 -8.41 -6.75 42.91
N GLU A 413 -7.38 -6.35 42.17
CA GLU A 413 -7.53 -5.94 40.76
C GLU A 413 -7.85 -7.13 39.85
N PRO A 414 -8.63 -6.92 38.76
CA PRO A 414 -8.81 -7.92 37.71
C PRO A 414 -7.47 -8.32 37.08
N THR A 415 -7.34 -9.60 36.72
CA THR A 415 -6.15 -10.07 35.99
C THR A 415 -6.14 -9.50 34.58
N SER A 416 -5.05 -8.83 34.19
CA SER A 416 -4.78 -8.39 32.82
C SER A 416 -3.65 -9.24 32.21
N GLN A 417 -3.84 -9.70 30.97
CA GLN A 417 -2.82 -10.37 30.16
C GLN A 417 -2.76 -9.71 28.79
N VAL A 418 -1.55 -9.37 28.31
CA VAL A 418 -1.34 -8.72 27.01
C VAL A 418 -0.61 -9.68 26.07
N PHE A 419 -1.13 -9.81 24.85
CA PHE A 419 -0.53 -10.61 23.78
C PHE A 419 -0.38 -9.73 22.53
N ALA A 420 0.74 -9.85 21.84
CA ALA A 420 1.02 -9.17 20.58
C ALA A 420 1.19 -10.17 19.43
N GLN A 421 0.79 -9.79 18.22
CA GLN A 421 1.00 -10.55 16.99
C GLN A 421 1.53 -9.59 15.91
N LEU A 422 2.52 -10.03 15.13
CA LEU A 422 3.05 -9.31 13.97
C LEU A 422 2.27 -9.70 12.70
N ASN A 423 2.51 -8.97 11.61
CA ASN A 423 2.08 -9.36 10.26
C ASN A 423 0.55 -9.55 10.15
N VAL A 424 0.07 -10.76 9.85
CA VAL A 424 -1.36 -11.12 9.86
C VAL A 424 -1.69 -11.77 11.20
N ALA A 425 -2.54 -11.13 11.99
CA ALA A 425 -2.94 -11.58 13.31
C ALA A 425 -4.33 -12.24 13.29
N ARG A 426 -4.66 -13.02 14.33
CA ARG A 426 -6.02 -13.54 14.57
C ARG A 426 -6.53 -13.24 15.96
N GLY A 427 -7.83 -13.03 16.06
CA GLY A 427 -8.52 -12.89 17.34
C GLY A 427 -8.38 -14.14 18.22
N ASP A 428 -8.46 -13.93 19.53
CA ASP A 428 -8.50 -14.96 20.57
C ASP A 428 -7.25 -15.88 20.69
N LEU A 429 -6.17 -15.58 19.98
CA LEU A 429 -4.91 -16.32 20.00
C LEU A 429 -3.96 -15.86 21.13
N THR A 430 -3.63 -16.78 22.05
CA THR A 430 -2.71 -16.55 23.18
C THR A 430 -1.42 -17.38 23.14
N ALA A 431 -1.31 -18.31 22.19
CA ALA A 431 -0.12 -19.12 21.93
C ALA A 431 0.55 -18.70 20.60
N SER A 432 1.79 -19.13 20.37
CA SER A 432 2.55 -18.85 19.14
C SER A 432 1.69 -19.00 17.86
N PRO A 433 1.69 -18.02 16.93
CA PRO A 433 2.57 -16.83 16.85
C PRO A 433 2.24 -15.65 17.79
N ALA A 434 1.29 -15.74 18.72
CA ALA A 434 1.09 -14.70 19.72
C ALA A 434 2.25 -14.66 20.75
N ILE A 435 2.74 -13.45 21.01
CA ILE A 435 3.88 -13.13 21.88
C ILE A 435 3.34 -12.52 23.19
N PRO A 436 3.52 -13.15 24.36
CA PRO A 436 3.15 -12.55 25.64
C PRO A 436 3.92 -11.26 25.92
N GLY A 437 3.26 -10.28 26.52
CA GLY A 437 3.83 -8.98 26.91
C GLY A 437 3.51 -8.56 28.33
N GLN A 438 4.46 -7.89 28.99
CA GLN A 438 4.32 -7.28 30.30
C GLN A 438 4.13 -5.77 30.17
N ILE A 439 3.12 -5.21 30.84
CA ILE A 439 2.93 -3.76 30.93
C ILE A 439 4.05 -3.17 31.80
N VAL A 440 4.83 -2.24 31.24
CA VAL A 440 5.94 -1.56 31.94
C VAL A 440 5.45 -0.27 32.57
N ARG A 441 4.69 0.53 31.82
CA ARG A 441 4.12 1.82 32.26
C ARG A 441 2.90 2.17 31.40
N VAL A 442 1.91 2.83 32.02
CA VAL A 442 0.74 3.40 31.34
C VAL A 442 0.67 4.90 31.67
N LEU A 443 0.22 5.71 30.72
CA LEU A 443 -0.15 7.11 30.93
C LEU A 443 -1.66 7.24 31.05
N GLU A 444 -2.10 8.11 31.95
CA GLU A 444 -3.52 8.44 32.13
C GLU A 444 -4.17 8.95 30.84
N PRO A 445 -5.50 8.84 30.68
CA PRO A 445 -6.22 9.31 29.49
C PRO A 445 -5.95 10.78 29.16
N ASP A 446 -5.81 11.63 30.17
CA ASP A 446 -5.50 13.06 30.05
C ASP A 446 -3.99 13.38 29.98
N ALA A 447 -3.13 12.37 30.18
CA ALA A 447 -1.68 12.46 30.02
C ALA A 447 -1.18 11.85 28.69
N GLY A 448 -2.09 11.59 27.74
CA GLY A 448 -1.78 11.11 26.40
C GLY A 448 -2.18 9.67 26.10
N ASN A 449 -2.76 8.92 27.05
CA ASN A 449 -3.37 7.61 26.81
C ASN A 449 -2.47 6.58 26.07
N LEU A 450 -1.17 6.52 26.37
CA LEU A 450 -0.25 5.53 25.81
C LEU A 450 0.23 4.53 26.87
N ALA A 451 0.59 3.32 26.44
CA ALA A 451 1.25 2.32 27.25
C ALA A 451 2.54 1.82 26.60
N LEU A 452 3.54 1.58 27.45
CA LEU A 452 4.77 0.87 27.14
C LEU A 452 4.63 -0.58 27.60
N VAL A 453 4.78 -1.52 26.68
CA VAL A 453 4.70 -2.97 26.95
C VAL A 453 6.01 -3.61 26.48
N LYS A 454 6.61 -4.46 27.31
CA LYS A 454 7.77 -5.28 26.95
C LYS A 454 7.27 -6.64 26.48
N LEU A 455 7.49 -6.97 25.22
CA LEU A 455 7.24 -8.31 24.70
C LEU A 455 8.32 -9.29 25.16
N THR A 456 7.95 -10.55 25.30
CA THR A 456 8.87 -11.64 25.72
C THR A 456 9.88 -12.03 24.64
N GLN A 457 9.57 -11.75 23.37
CA GLN A 457 10.46 -12.02 22.23
C GLN A 457 11.36 -10.79 21.91
N PRO A 458 12.70 -10.95 21.83
CA PRO A 458 13.62 -9.96 21.28
C PRO A 458 13.82 -10.14 19.76
N GLY A 459 14.60 -9.26 19.13
CA GLY A 459 14.91 -9.31 17.70
C GLY A 459 13.75 -8.87 16.79
N LEU A 460 12.83 -8.08 17.34
CA LEU A 460 11.66 -7.58 16.62
C LEU A 460 12.02 -6.35 15.77
N PRO A 461 11.52 -6.21 14.54
CA PRO A 461 11.86 -5.07 13.67
C PRO A 461 11.34 -3.75 14.25
N ALA A 462 12.19 -2.72 14.32
CA ALA A 462 11.84 -1.44 14.93
C ALA A 462 11.58 -0.32 13.91
N VAL A 463 10.68 0.61 14.27
CA VAL A 463 10.48 1.88 13.55
C VAL A 463 11.13 3.04 14.31
N GLN A 464 11.67 3.99 13.56
CA GLN A 464 12.31 5.19 14.10
C GLN A 464 11.25 6.24 14.43
N LEU A 465 11.40 6.87 15.60
CA LEU A 465 10.65 8.08 15.99
C LEU A 465 11.22 9.31 15.29
N ALA A 466 10.38 10.26 14.88
CA ALA A 466 10.82 11.51 14.26
C ALA A 466 11.26 12.55 15.29
N ASP A 467 12.41 13.19 15.02
CA ASP A 467 12.95 14.31 15.80
C ASP A 467 12.17 15.61 15.49
N GLY A 468 10.92 15.71 15.95
CA GLY A 468 10.01 16.79 15.55
C GLY A 468 8.89 17.11 16.55
N GLY A 469 8.29 18.29 16.36
CA GLY A 469 7.09 18.72 17.08
C GLY A 469 5.80 18.12 16.53
N VAL A 470 4.67 18.52 17.12
CA VAL A 470 3.33 18.07 16.70
C VAL A 470 3.04 18.48 15.24
N PRO A 471 2.63 17.57 14.34
CA PRO A 471 2.30 17.93 12.96
C PRO A 471 1.15 18.94 12.88
N GLY A 472 1.41 20.12 12.30
CA GLY A 472 0.43 21.22 12.24
C GLY A 472 -0.70 21.02 11.22
N PRO A 473 -1.75 21.87 11.25
CA PRO A 473 -2.87 21.80 10.32
C PRO A 473 -2.44 21.84 8.85
N GLY A 474 -3.09 21.05 8.00
CA GLY A 474 -2.73 20.87 6.59
C GLY A 474 -1.57 19.90 6.33
N ALA A 475 -0.87 19.41 7.36
CA ALA A 475 0.16 18.40 7.18
C ALA A 475 -0.45 17.09 6.64
N ALA A 476 0.04 16.63 5.48
CA ALA A 476 -0.28 15.34 4.90
C ALA A 476 0.59 14.25 5.54
N LEU A 477 -0.05 13.17 5.98
CA LEU A 477 0.55 12.07 6.74
C LEU A 477 0.09 10.72 6.18
N LEU A 478 0.87 9.68 6.43
CA LEU A 478 0.46 8.29 6.17
C LEU A 478 0.13 7.63 7.50
N VAL A 479 -1.10 7.16 7.68
CA VAL A 479 -1.55 6.52 8.92
C VAL A 479 -1.70 5.03 8.74
N MET A 480 -1.30 4.26 9.75
CA MET A 480 -1.21 2.80 9.69
C MET A 480 -1.66 2.16 11.00
N GLY A 481 -2.48 1.13 10.90
CA GLY A 481 -3.02 0.38 12.05
C GLY A 481 -3.71 -0.90 11.63
N TYR A 482 -3.99 -1.77 12.60
CA TYR A 482 -4.72 -3.00 12.37
C TYR A 482 -6.21 -2.74 12.14
N ARG A 483 -6.77 -3.50 11.20
CA ARG A 483 -8.20 -3.53 10.85
C ARG A 483 -8.64 -4.98 10.62
N THR A 484 -9.94 -5.22 10.63
CA THR A 484 -10.57 -6.42 10.08
C THR A 484 -11.86 -6.02 9.37
N THR A 485 -12.26 -6.80 8.38
CA THR A 485 -13.59 -6.76 7.74
C THR A 485 -14.53 -7.83 8.28
N ASP A 486 -14.05 -8.72 9.15
CA ASP A 486 -14.81 -9.86 9.67
C ASP A 486 -15.84 -9.42 10.72
N ALA A 487 -17.08 -9.93 10.59
CA ALA A 487 -18.17 -9.62 11.50
C ALA A 487 -18.10 -10.39 12.83
N ASP A 488 -17.61 -11.64 12.83
CA ASP A 488 -17.27 -12.34 14.06
C ASP A 488 -15.85 -11.99 14.50
N PHE A 489 -15.75 -11.17 15.54
CA PHE A 489 -14.47 -10.82 16.13
C PHE A 489 -13.71 -12.04 16.67
N ARG A 490 -14.35 -13.14 17.10
CA ARG A 490 -13.62 -14.26 17.72
C ARG A 490 -12.67 -14.92 16.72
N ALA A 491 -13.17 -15.30 15.55
CA ALA A 491 -12.38 -15.89 14.47
C ALA A 491 -11.66 -14.86 13.57
N ALA A 492 -11.93 -13.55 13.74
CA ALA A 492 -11.48 -12.49 12.86
C ALA A 492 -9.98 -12.52 12.56
N THR A 493 -9.65 -12.33 11.27
CA THR A 493 -8.32 -12.07 10.76
C THR A 493 -8.06 -10.56 10.77
N TYR A 494 -6.93 -10.15 11.34
CA TYR A 494 -6.53 -8.76 11.48
C TYR A 494 -5.29 -8.49 10.64
N THR A 495 -5.38 -7.50 9.75
CA THR A 495 -4.29 -7.08 8.86
C THR A 495 -3.92 -5.63 9.12
N VAL A 496 -2.66 -5.28 8.86
CA VAL A 496 -2.20 -3.90 8.84
C VAL A 496 -2.79 -3.24 7.59
N GLU A 497 -3.59 -2.19 7.78
CA GLU A 497 -4.00 -1.29 6.70
C GLU A 497 -3.35 0.08 6.85
N SER A 498 -3.27 0.82 5.76
CA SER A 498 -2.81 2.20 5.75
C SER A 498 -3.64 3.08 4.82
N LYS A 499 -3.61 4.40 5.06
CA LYS A 499 -4.18 5.40 4.17
C LYS A 499 -3.50 6.76 4.31
N PRO A 500 -3.56 7.63 3.29
CA PRO A 500 -3.27 9.04 3.48
C PRO A 500 -4.29 9.69 4.43
N ALA A 501 -3.83 10.60 5.28
CA ALA A 501 -4.64 11.46 6.13
C ALA A 501 -4.07 12.88 6.13
N GLN A 502 -4.87 13.85 6.56
CA GLN A 502 -4.42 15.23 6.77
C GLN A 502 -4.79 15.70 8.17
N VAL A 503 -3.94 16.51 8.78
CA VAL A 503 -4.26 17.18 10.04
C VAL A 503 -5.29 18.27 9.78
N ALA A 504 -6.53 18.05 10.22
CA ALA A 504 -7.63 19.00 10.13
C ALA A 504 -7.53 20.14 11.17
N GLY A 505 -6.79 19.94 12.26
CA GLY A 505 -6.58 20.95 13.30
C GLY A 505 -5.79 20.40 14.50
N THR A 506 -5.49 21.26 15.47
CA THR A 506 -4.91 20.87 16.77
C THR A 506 -5.90 21.09 17.91
N ALA A 507 -5.72 20.40 19.03
CA ALA A 507 -6.57 20.49 20.21
C ALA A 507 -5.83 20.00 21.45
N ASN A 508 -6.40 20.24 22.64
CA ASN A 508 -5.89 19.64 23.88
C ASN A 508 -6.79 18.47 24.28
N GLN A 509 -6.17 17.31 24.55
CA GLN A 509 -6.82 16.11 25.08
C GLN A 509 -6.25 15.84 26.47
N GLY A 510 -6.83 16.51 27.47
CA GLY A 510 -6.23 16.65 28.80
C GLY A 510 -5.09 17.66 28.80
N SER A 511 -3.94 17.30 29.38
CA SER A 511 -2.72 18.12 29.38
C SER A 511 -1.90 18.01 28.09
N VAL A 512 -2.23 17.08 27.19
CA VAL A 512 -1.49 16.86 25.94
C VAL A 512 -2.13 17.63 24.79
N SER A 513 -1.31 18.40 24.06
CA SER A 513 -1.73 18.96 22.77
C SER A 513 -1.59 17.89 21.68
N ILE A 514 -2.70 17.57 21.03
CA ILE A 514 -2.85 16.57 19.98
C ILE A 514 -3.14 17.24 18.64
N SER A 515 -2.85 16.54 17.56
CA SER A 515 -3.43 16.84 16.25
C SER A 515 -4.68 15.99 16.03
N ARG A 516 -5.65 16.53 15.27
CA ARG A 516 -6.82 15.80 14.78
C ARG A 516 -6.66 15.54 13.29
N LEU A 517 -6.83 14.28 12.90
CA LEU A 517 -6.89 13.86 11.53
C LEU A 517 -8.30 14.09 10.97
N ASN A 518 -8.40 14.25 9.65
CA ASN A 518 -9.66 14.33 8.93
C ASN A 518 -10.47 13.02 8.93
N ASP A 519 -9.81 11.87 9.15
CA ASP A 519 -10.38 10.53 8.92
C ASP A 519 -9.60 9.44 9.74
N ASP A 520 -10.19 8.27 10.03
CA ASP A 520 -9.62 7.22 10.90
C ASP A 520 -9.50 5.82 10.26
N VAL A 521 -8.46 5.05 10.58
CA VAL A 521 -8.23 3.71 9.99
C VAL A 521 -9.27 2.68 10.50
N GLY A 522 -9.96 3.00 11.59
CA GLY A 522 -11.05 2.22 12.16
C GLY A 522 -10.83 1.85 13.63
N ILE A 523 -11.82 1.18 14.24
CA ILE A 523 -11.91 1.01 15.70
C ILE A 523 -10.73 0.28 16.37
N TYR A 524 -9.95 -0.51 15.62
CA TYR A 524 -8.78 -1.25 16.13
C TYR A 524 -7.44 -0.51 15.91
N SER A 525 -7.45 0.65 15.26
CA SER A 525 -6.24 1.41 14.92
C SER A 525 -5.64 2.26 16.04
N ALA A 526 -6.34 2.42 17.18
CA ALA A 526 -5.78 3.05 18.38
C ALA A 526 -4.46 2.37 18.80
N GLY A 527 -3.43 3.15 19.10
CA GLY A 527 -2.05 2.71 19.31
C GLY A 527 -1.22 2.51 18.04
N GLY A 528 -1.83 2.66 16.86
CA GLY A 528 -1.14 2.67 15.56
C GLY A 528 -0.38 3.98 15.31
N VAL A 529 0.19 4.16 14.13
CA VAL A 529 1.14 5.25 13.84
C VAL A 529 0.64 6.21 12.77
N ALA A 530 1.09 7.47 12.86
CA ALA A 530 1.22 8.36 11.71
C ALA A 530 2.70 8.54 11.35
N LEU A 531 2.98 8.56 10.05
CA LEU A 531 4.32 8.58 9.48
C LEU A 531 4.55 9.86 8.65
N ASP A 532 5.80 10.32 8.63
CA ASP A 532 6.29 11.25 7.61
C ASP A 532 6.65 10.53 6.29
N THR A 533 7.01 11.31 5.26
CA THR A 533 7.48 10.84 3.95
C THR A 533 8.86 10.17 3.96
N THR A 534 9.46 9.95 5.13
CA THR A 534 10.69 9.16 5.29
C THR A 534 10.45 7.80 5.95
N GLY A 535 9.24 7.54 6.45
CA GLY A 535 8.87 6.35 7.20
C GLY A 535 9.15 6.43 8.71
N ARG A 536 9.33 7.64 9.27
CA ARG A 536 9.48 7.86 10.71
C ARG A 536 8.13 8.18 11.36
N VAL A 537 7.90 7.68 12.57
CA VAL A 537 6.68 7.96 13.34
C VAL A 537 6.68 9.41 13.80
N VAL A 538 5.64 10.17 13.44
CA VAL A 538 5.40 11.57 13.89
C VAL A 538 4.28 11.68 14.93
N GLY A 539 3.54 10.58 15.18
CA GLY A 539 2.59 10.49 16.29
C GLY A 539 1.91 9.13 16.36
N VAL A 540 1.16 8.92 17.44
CA VAL A 540 0.43 7.68 17.75
C VAL A 540 -1.08 7.93 17.71
N LEU A 541 -1.82 7.05 17.05
CA LEU A 541 -3.27 7.15 16.92
C LEU A 541 -3.96 6.91 18.27
N ASP A 542 -4.88 7.80 18.64
CA ASP A 542 -5.75 7.68 19.81
C ASP A 542 -7.20 8.03 19.43
N THR A 543 -8.12 7.70 20.32
CA THR A 543 -9.53 8.07 20.22
C THR A 543 -9.72 9.58 20.40
N ASP A 544 -10.39 10.25 19.46
CA ASP A 544 -10.79 11.66 19.61
C ASP A 544 -11.98 11.77 20.58
N ARG A 545 -11.68 12.05 21.85
CA ARG A 545 -12.68 12.06 22.93
C ARG A 545 -13.74 13.16 22.82
N ALA A 546 -13.53 14.15 21.94
CA ALA A 546 -14.51 15.21 21.68
C ALA A 546 -15.50 14.86 20.54
N ALA A 547 -15.34 13.72 19.88
CA ALA A 547 -16.14 13.33 18.72
C ALA A 547 -17.23 12.30 19.07
N SER A 548 -18.41 12.47 18.48
CA SER A 548 -19.44 11.43 18.49
C SER A 548 -18.92 10.16 17.83
N GLY A 549 -19.27 8.99 18.41
CA GLY A 549 -18.78 7.69 17.95
C GLY A 549 -17.33 7.37 18.28
N THR A 550 -16.56 8.30 18.89
CA THR A 550 -15.17 8.07 19.35
C THR A 550 -14.21 7.47 18.29
N PRO A 551 -14.08 8.05 17.08
CA PRO A 551 -13.14 7.60 16.05
C PRO A 551 -11.67 7.76 16.46
N ASN A 552 -10.80 6.92 15.90
CA ASN A 552 -9.36 6.88 16.21
C ASN A 552 -8.54 7.88 15.37
N ARG A 553 -8.96 9.16 15.43
CA ARG A 553 -8.40 10.28 14.66
C ARG A 553 -7.64 11.32 15.49
N ALA A 554 -7.47 11.10 16.79
CA ALA A 554 -6.53 11.90 17.58
C ALA A 554 -5.10 11.40 17.33
N LEU A 555 -4.14 12.32 17.34
CA LEU A 555 -2.73 12.02 17.12
C LEU A 555 -1.90 12.56 18.29
N VAL A 556 -1.45 11.63 19.13
CA VAL A 556 -0.59 11.90 20.30
C VAL A 556 0.86 12.07 19.82
N PRO A 557 1.54 13.17 20.15
CA PRO A 557 2.86 13.47 19.57
C PRO A 557 3.99 12.61 20.13
N VAL A 558 5.06 12.47 19.34
CA VAL A 558 6.27 11.70 19.67
C VAL A 558 6.93 12.15 20.97
N SER A 559 6.80 13.41 21.38
CA SER A 559 7.30 13.91 22.68
C SER A 559 6.70 13.18 23.89
N VAL A 560 5.44 12.70 23.78
CA VAL A 560 4.81 11.86 24.81
C VAL A 560 5.41 10.45 24.78
N VAL A 561 5.71 9.93 23.57
CA VAL A 561 6.34 8.61 23.39
C VAL A 561 7.76 8.60 23.97
N THR A 562 8.60 9.58 23.65
CA THR A 562 9.98 9.65 24.15
C THR A 562 10.02 9.88 25.66
N GLY A 563 9.11 10.69 26.21
CA GLY A 563 8.93 10.84 27.66
C GLY A 563 8.50 9.54 28.36
N LEU A 564 7.57 8.79 27.77
CA LEU A 564 7.13 7.47 28.27
C LEU A 564 8.25 6.44 28.24
N LEU A 565 9.06 6.41 27.17
CA LEU A 565 10.21 5.51 27.05
C LEU A 565 11.28 5.83 28.11
N GLY A 566 11.65 7.10 28.26
CA GLY A 566 12.60 7.54 29.29
C GLY A 566 12.10 7.22 30.71
N ALA A 567 10.82 7.44 31.01
CA ALA A 567 10.18 7.07 32.27
C ALA A 567 10.00 5.55 32.47
N GLY A 568 10.23 4.75 31.42
CA GLY A 568 10.32 3.29 31.45
C GLY A 568 11.76 2.75 31.45
N GLY A 569 12.79 3.63 31.48
CA GLY A 569 14.20 3.23 31.48
C GLY A 569 14.74 2.75 30.12
N THR A 570 14.09 3.12 29.01
CA THR A 570 14.43 2.67 27.65
C THR A 570 14.42 3.83 26.65
N SER A 571 14.99 3.63 25.46
CA SER A 571 14.87 4.55 24.32
C SER A 571 14.32 3.85 23.08
N SER A 572 13.99 4.60 22.02
CA SER A 572 13.85 4.02 20.68
C SER A 572 15.24 3.79 20.09
N SER A 573 15.40 2.74 19.28
CA SER A 573 16.65 2.39 18.61
C SER A 573 16.40 1.41 17.45
N LEU A 574 17.17 1.54 16.37
CA LEU A 574 17.18 0.56 15.28
C LEU A 574 18.28 -0.47 15.52
N ALA A 575 17.99 -1.76 15.32
CA ALA A 575 19.00 -2.82 15.27
C ALA A 575 19.81 -2.76 13.96
N ASP A 576 20.85 -3.59 13.80
CA ASP A 576 21.59 -3.65 12.53
C ASP A 576 20.76 -4.30 11.41
N THR A 577 19.89 -5.24 11.75
CA THR A 577 18.88 -5.79 10.82
C THR A 577 17.90 -4.73 10.32
N ASP A 578 17.52 -3.78 11.17
CA ASP A 578 16.65 -2.65 10.81
C ASP A 578 17.34 -1.66 9.88
N ARG A 579 18.67 -1.49 10.00
CA ARG A 579 19.48 -0.69 9.08
C ARG A 579 19.60 -1.38 7.72
N VAL A 580 20.06 -2.63 7.69
CA VAL A 580 20.23 -3.41 6.44
C VAL A 580 18.91 -3.58 5.67
N TYR A 581 17.76 -3.64 6.35
CA TYR A 581 16.44 -3.62 5.72
C TYR A 581 16.14 -2.28 5.02
N ARG A 582 16.49 -1.16 5.63
CA ARG A 582 16.35 0.19 5.04
C ARG A 582 17.32 0.39 3.88
N ASP A 583 18.57 -0.06 4.00
CA ASP A 583 19.56 -0.07 2.92
C ASP A 583 19.05 -0.87 1.71
N GLY A 584 18.41 -2.03 1.96
CA GLY A 584 17.78 -2.86 0.93
C GLY A 584 16.59 -2.18 0.24
N LEU A 585 15.74 -1.47 0.99
CA LEU A 585 14.69 -0.64 0.41
C LEU A 585 15.29 0.51 -0.43
N ASP A 586 16.30 1.21 0.07
CA ASP A 586 16.94 2.32 -0.67
C ASP A 586 17.65 1.85 -1.94
N ALA A 587 18.21 0.64 -1.96
CA ALA A 587 18.65 -0.02 -3.18
C ALA A 587 17.48 -0.35 -4.13
N PHE A 588 16.38 -0.92 -3.61
CA PHE A 588 15.20 -1.28 -4.39
C PHE A 588 14.53 -0.07 -5.06
N PHE A 589 14.21 0.99 -4.31
CA PHE A 589 13.58 2.19 -4.87
C PHE A 589 14.54 2.94 -5.82
N ALA A 590 15.85 2.89 -5.61
CA ALA A 590 16.86 3.50 -6.50
C ALA A 590 17.35 2.58 -7.64
N GLY A 591 16.59 1.55 -8.01
CA GLY A 591 16.87 0.69 -9.19
C GLY A 591 17.94 -0.40 -9.00
N ARG A 592 18.72 -0.38 -7.91
CA ARG A 592 19.85 -1.30 -7.68
C ARG A 592 19.38 -2.66 -7.16
N ASN A 593 18.96 -3.54 -8.07
CA ASN A 593 18.37 -4.83 -7.72
C ASN A 593 19.31 -5.73 -6.90
N ASP A 594 20.58 -5.85 -7.29
CA ASP A 594 21.50 -6.82 -6.68
C ASP A 594 21.85 -6.44 -5.23
N ASP A 595 22.14 -5.16 -4.98
CA ASP A 595 22.28 -4.56 -3.64
C ASP A 595 21.05 -4.85 -2.76
N ALA A 596 19.84 -4.72 -3.34
CA ALA A 596 18.58 -4.94 -2.64
C ALA A 596 18.41 -6.43 -2.29
N ILE A 597 18.62 -7.33 -3.25
CA ILE A 597 18.53 -8.79 -3.05
C ILE A 597 19.49 -9.22 -1.95
N ALA A 598 20.77 -8.83 -2.02
CA ALA A 598 21.79 -9.17 -1.05
C ALA A 598 21.54 -8.59 0.35
N SER A 599 20.84 -7.45 0.45
CA SER A 599 20.47 -6.84 1.73
C SER A 599 19.23 -7.50 2.33
N PHE A 600 18.19 -7.77 1.52
CA PHE A 600 17.02 -8.48 1.98
C PHE A 600 17.29 -9.96 2.32
N ASP A 601 18.22 -10.64 1.65
CA ASP A 601 18.67 -11.98 2.04
C ASP A 601 19.24 -11.99 3.46
N ARG A 602 20.13 -11.04 3.78
CA ARG A 602 20.71 -10.88 5.12
C ARG A 602 19.62 -10.64 6.17
N VAL A 603 18.62 -9.82 5.86
CA VAL A 603 17.48 -9.55 6.76
C VAL A 603 16.58 -10.77 6.93
N ALA A 604 16.25 -11.49 5.86
CA ALA A 604 15.41 -12.68 5.91
C ALA A 604 16.05 -13.82 6.72
N GLN A 605 17.38 -13.89 6.73
CA GLN A 605 18.16 -14.84 7.55
C GLN A 605 18.24 -14.39 9.02
N ALA A 606 18.51 -13.11 9.28
CA ALA A 606 18.75 -12.58 10.64
C ALA A 606 17.48 -12.19 11.40
N SER A 607 16.37 -11.88 10.71
CA SER A 607 15.05 -11.59 11.30
C SER A 607 13.93 -12.24 10.48
N PRO A 608 13.70 -13.56 10.64
CA PRO A 608 12.67 -14.29 9.90
C PRO A 608 11.23 -13.81 10.12
N VAL A 609 10.99 -12.98 11.15
CA VAL A 609 9.69 -12.35 11.40
C VAL A 609 9.39 -11.16 10.47
N ASN A 610 10.42 -10.58 9.83
CA ASN A 610 10.27 -9.53 8.81
C ASN A 610 9.92 -10.17 7.46
N LEU A 611 8.66 -10.57 7.30
CA LEU A 611 8.16 -11.21 6.07
C LEU A 611 8.16 -10.25 4.86
N LEU A 612 8.21 -8.93 5.09
CA LEU A 612 8.32 -7.92 4.03
C LEU A 612 9.68 -7.99 3.32
N ALA A 613 10.76 -8.31 4.05
CA ALA A 613 12.09 -8.47 3.44
C ALA A 613 12.07 -9.55 2.35
N GLN A 614 11.43 -10.68 2.59
CA GLN A 614 11.29 -11.75 1.60
C GLN A 614 10.41 -11.31 0.40
N ALA A 615 9.36 -10.53 0.63
CA ALA A 615 8.52 -9.99 -0.43
C ALA A 615 9.26 -8.98 -1.33
N TYR A 616 9.98 -8.02 -0.74
CA TYR A 616 10.76 -7.05 -1.51
C TYR A 616 11.98 -7.68 -2.20
N ARG A 617 12.60 -8.71 -1.60
CA ARG A 617 13.61 -9.55 -2.27
C ARG A 617 13.06 -10.16 -3.55
N GLN A 618 11.87 -10.78 -3.50
CA GLN A 618 11.27 -11.41 -4.66
C GLN A 618 10.96 -10.38 -5.76
N ASN A 619 10.38 -9.23 -5.40
CA ASN A 619 10.17 -8.11 -6.32
C ASN A 619 11.49 -7.66 -6.99
N ALA A 620 12.59 -7.61 -6.25
CA ALA A 620 13.92 -7.23 -6.77
C ALA A 620 14.49 -8.28 -7.74
N VAL A 621 14.35 -9.58 -7.43
CA VAL A 621 14.73 -10.69 -8.34
C VAL A 621 13.94 -10.61 -9.65
N ASP A 622 12.63 -10.40 -9.58
CA ASP A 622 11.79 -10.37 -10.78
C ASP A 622 12.03 -9.10 -11.63
N ARG A 623 12.30 -7.95 -11.00
CA ARG A 623 12.73 -6.73 -11.72
C ARG A 623 14.12 -6.89 -12.36
N ALA A 624 15.05 -7.60 -11.71
CA ALA A 624 16.36 -7.90 -12.30
C ALA A 624 16.24 -8.78 -13.56
N ARG A 625 15.36 -9.78 -13.53
CA ARG A 625 15.07 -10.64 -14.70
C ARG A 625 14.49 -9.87 -15.87
N LEU A 626 13.51 -9.01 -15.62
CA LEU A 626 12.88 -8.20 -16.67
C LEU A 626 13.87 -7.20 -17.32
N ALA A 627 14.80 -6.65 -16.55
CA ALA A 627 15.89 -5.84 -17.09
C ALA A 627 16.86 -6.67 -17.96
N GLY A 628 17.31 -7.82 -17.45
CA GLY A 628 18.23 -8.72 -18.16
C GLY A 628 17.68 -9.30 -19.48
N GLU A 629 16.36 -9.51 -19.57
CA GLU A 629 15.70 -9.92 -20.82
C GLU A 629 15.67 -8.79 -21.87
N SER A 630 15.83 -7.53 -21.45
CA SER A 630 15.81 -6.33 -22.31
C SER A 630 17.19 -5.96 -22.87
N ASP A 631 18.27 -6.15 -22.08
CA ASP A 631 19.65 -5.87 -22.50
C ASP A 631 20.30 -7.01 -23.32
N GLY A 632 19.62 -8.14 -23.48
CA GLY A 632 20.11 -9.26 -24.29
C GLY A 632 20.18 -8.89 -25.78
N PRO A 633 21.32 -9.11 -26.48
CA PRO A 633 21.38 -8.89 -27.92
C PRO A 633 20.32 -9.78 -28.60
N PRO A 634 19.43 -9.22 -29.45
CA PRO A 634 18.25 -9.93 -29.89
C PRO A 634 18.64 -11.24 -30.57
N ARG A 635 18.13 -12.37 -30.06
CA ARG A 635 18.51 -13.72 -30.53
C ARG A 635 18.27 -13.90 -32.03
N LEU A 636 17.31 -13.14 -32.59
CA LEU A 636 17.06 -13.01 -34.03
C LEU A 636 18.28 -12.48 -34.80
N LEU A 637 19.00 -11.48 -34.27
CA LEU A 637 20.18 -10.88 -34.90
C LEU A 637 21.40 -11.81 -34.83
N LEU A 638 21.60 -12.53 -33.72
CA LEU A 638 22.58 -13.61 -33.62
C LEU A 638 22.28 -14.75 -34.63
N ALA A 639 21.01 -15.15 -34.75
CA ALA A 639 20.59 -16.15 -35.74
C ALA A 639 20.75 -15.64 -37.19
N LEU A 640 20.47 -14.37 -37.46
CA LEU A 640 20.67 -13.75 -38.78
C LEU A 640 22.16 -13.65 -39.15
N LEU A 641 23.03 -13.29 -38.20
CA LEU A 641 24.48 -13.26 -38.43
C LEU A 641 25.05 -14.67 -38.67
N ALA A 642 24.60 -15.67 -37.92
CA ALA A 642 24.96 -17.07 -38.17
C ALA A 642 24.46 -17.56 -39.55
N GLY A 643 23.22 -17.21 -39.92
CA GLY A 643 22.64 -17.51 -41.23
C GLY A 643 23.39 -16.85 -42.39
N LEU A 644 23.73 -15.57 -42.26
CA LEU A 644 24.55 -14.83 -43.24
C LEU A 644 25.94 -15.45 -43.39
N GLY A 645 26.58 -15.84 -42.29
CA GLY A 645 27.85 -16.59 -42.31
C GLY A 645 27.73 -17.90 -43.08
N GLY A 646 26.68 -18.69 -42.82
CA GLY A 646 26.40 -19.93 -43.54
C GLY A 646 26.20 -19.73 -45.05
N VAL A 647 25.38 -18.75 -45.45
CA VAL A 647 25.14 -18.41 -46.87
C VAL A 647 26.43 -17.97 -47.56
N LEU A 648 27.26 -17.16 -46.91
CA LEU A 648 28.53 -16.68 -47.46
C LEU A 648 29.51 -17.84 -47.68
N VAL A 649 29.63 -18.78 -46.71
CA VAL A 649 30.45 -19.99 -46.85
C VAL A 649 29.95 -20.88 -48.00
N VAL A 650 28.64 -21.11 -48.11
CA VAL A 650 28.06 -21.90 -49.23
C VAL A 650 28.32 -21.23 -50.58
N GLY A 651 28.16 -19.91 -50.68
CA GLY A 651 28.46 -19.15 -51.89
C GLY A 651 29.93 -19.25 -52.30
N LEU A 652 30.84 -19.20 -51.33
CA LEU A 652 32.29 -19.31 -51.56
C LEU A 652 32.67 -20.74 -52.01
N ILE A 653 32.08 -21.78 -51.43
CA ILE A 653 32.25 -23.18 -51.87
C ILE A 653 31.76 -23.35 -53.31
N VAL A 654 30.56 -22.84 -53.66
CA VAL A 654 30.04 -22.91 -55.03
C VAL A 654 30.96 -22.19 -56.02
N LEU A 655 31.45 -21.01 -55.66
CA LEU A 655 32.37 -20.23 -56.50
C LEU A 655 33.70 -20.98 -56.74
N VAL A 656 34.27 -21.60 -55.71
CA VAL A 656 35.46 -22.45 -55.81
C VAL A 656 35.21 -23.68 -56.70
N VAL A 657 34.06 -24.36 -56.55
CA VAL A 657 33.69 -25.51 -57.40
C VAL A 657 33.52 -25.10 -58.86
N VAL A 658 32.92 -23.93 -59.13
CA VAL A 658 32.80 -23.38 -60.50
C VAL A 658 34.18 -23.03 -61.08
N PHE A 659 35.08 -22.45 -60.28
CA PHE A 659 36.46 -22.14 -60.74
C PHE A 659 37.27 -23.40 -61.04
N LEU A 660 37.16 -24.44 -60.19
CA LEU A 660 37.80 -25.73 -60.41
C LEU A 660 37.25 -26.45 -61.65
N ARG A 661 35.94 -26.37 -61.91
CA ARG A 661 35.30 -26.90 -63.13
C ARG A 661 35.59 -26.08 -64.40
N ARG A 662 36.09 -24.85 -64.28
CA ARG A 662 36.46 -23.97 -65.41
C ARG A 662 37.93 -24.04 -65.82
N ARG A 663 38.72 -24.98 -65.27
CA ARG A 663 40.05 -25.28 -65.84
C ARG A 663 39.87 -25.90 -67.23
N PRO A 664 40.38 -25.28 -68.32
CA PRO A 664 40.31 -25.89 -69.64
C PRO A 664 41.17 -27.16 -69.66
N ARG A 665 40.66 -28.20 -70.32
CA ARG A 665 41.52 -29.22 -70.92
C ARG A 665 42.02 -28.65 -72.25
N TYR A 666 43.23 -29.03 -72.64
CA TYR A 666 43.81 -28.74 -73.96
C TYR A 666 42.92 -29.28 -75.08
#